data_AF-A0A9P9I3L6-F1
#
_entry.id   AF-A0A9P9I3L6-F1
#
_cell.length_a   1.000
_cell.length_b   1.000
_cell.length_c   1.000
_cell.angle_alpha   90.00
_cell.angle_beta   90.00
_cell.angle_gamma   90.00
#
_symmetry.space_group_name_H-M   'P 1'
#
loop_
_entity.id
_entity.type
_entity.pdbx_description
1 polymer ?
#
loop_
_entity_poly.entity_id
_entity_poly.type
_entity_poly.pdbx_seq_one_letter_code
_entity_poly.pdbx_strand_id
1 'polypeptide(L)'
;MLAVAAVAALAASASAAFLNATDIQGPSFSSPYTNQSVNVTGIVSAKGSQGWYIQSGPTSDIRVSSGLKVFTTSTTVQAQVNVGDLITLTGKIQEYRSDPTYLFVTELSSPTNIVVVSSNNTVAPVVLGQDRSPPTQKYTALDQPGFLGVPNNSSRIEVVNATLQPEKYGLDFWESLEGMLVTIRKPVALNFENQYGEFWVRGDYPVTGLNARGGLTMTRTADGDVDMASEAIIIGKPLDGTKNTPTWVGTEYTDDITGVIEYTFGFYYLLPLTAPVISNAANTTLPITSIEKSTDPCILTAGDYNVENMSAGSAHIPTVASHIVNNLKSPEILFLQEIQDDDGATDSGNVDASGTLQKLVDAIKTASNGTVVYDFIEVLPENDKDGGQPGGNIRPAYIYLSSLVTLVNGTVGGPLDANSPLLDSDNLINLKFNPGRVDPTNEAAWSASRKPIAAVWEKKGKAGQRFITINLHDTSKGGSSSEHGDARPPVNGGVDQREAQVEAIATFAKSIYAVDKDASVIVSGDWNEFIAADYVFKQLEGLLTEVDDVAKVPAVERYTYVFNANTQQLDHVFVSPAVAARGLKAEHIHVNTHAVSYKSRISDHDPSVVQVNICKATPPPTSEACAYKIDTYCASPLPAFTDAKSCVTSVGVCFKESLECFTQVPLAKTTECLKFQALCAKNSLTCAKCLVPGSKCDTFA
;
A
#
# COMPACT_ATOMS: atom_id res chain seq x y z
N MET A 1 29.50 -2.78 85.89
CA MET A 1 28.20 -2.17 86.22
C MET A 1 28.13 -0.84 85.48
N LEU A 2 27.30 -0.78 84.42
CA LEU A 2 26.13 0.11 84.27
C LEU A 2 26.50 1.62 84.21
N ALA A 3 26.04 2.43 83.25
CA ALA A 3 24.81 2.37 82.49
C ALA A 3 24.91 3.10 81.14
N VAL A 4 24.19 2.54 80.17
CA VAL A 4 23.78 3.12 78.90
C VAL A 4 22.62 4.08 79.18
N ALA A 5 22.66 5.30 78.62
CA ALA A 5 21.50 6.19 78.54
C ALA A 5 21.02 6.21 77.09
N ALA A 6 19.85 5.61 76.86
CA ALA A 6 19.16 5.57 75.58
C ALA A 6 18.48 6.92 75.32
N VAL A 7 18.74 7.51 74.16
CA VAL A 7 17.91 8.57 73.58
C VAL A 7 16.90 7.87 72.67
N ALA A 8 15.63 7.85 73.09
CA ALA A 8 14.52 7.39 72.28
C ALA A 8 14.23 8.44 71.20
N ALA A 9 14.63 8.17 69.96
CA ALA A 9 14.07 8.84 68.80
C ALA A 9 12.69 8.22 68.52
N LEU A 10 11.62 8.95 68.82
CA LEU A 10 10.31 8.66 68.24
C LEU A 10 10.39 8.91 66.74
N ALA A 11 10.66 7.85 65.97
CA ALA A 11 10.29 7.82 64.57
C ALA A 11 8.76 7.78 64.52
N ALA A 12 8.13 8.90 64.17
CA ALA A 12 6.76 8.89 63.71
C ALA A 12 6.74 8.04 62.43
N SER A 13 6.28 6.80 62.56
CA SER A 13 5.95 5.93 61.44
C SER A 13 4.82 6.59 60.67
N ALA A 14 5.17 7.36 59.64
CA ALA A 14 4.25 7.67 58.57
C ALA A 14 3.74 6.32 58.03
N SER A 15 2.48 6.00 58.30
CA SER A 15 1.80 4.92 57.61
C SER A 15 1.94 5.22 56.12
N ALA A 16 2.71 4.40 55.40
CA ALA A 16 2.83 4.53 53.95
C ALA A 16 1.42 4.34 53.37
N ALA A 17 0.81 5.45 52.93
CA ALA A 17 -0.53 5.46 52.39
C ALA A 17 -0.60 4.48 51.20
N PHE A 18 -1.73 3.78 51.07
CA PHE A 18 -1.97 2.93 49.91
C PHE A 18 -2.17 3.83 48.68
N LEU A 19 -1.37 3.59 47.65
CA LEU A 19 -1.52 4.23 46.34
C LEU A 19 -2.64 3.55 45.56
N ASN A 20 -3.31 4.33 44.71
CA ASN A 20 -4.18 3.80 43.67
C ASN A 20 -3.37 3.54 42.40
N ALA A 21 -3.94 2.76 41.49
CA ALA A 21 -3.36 2.56 40.17
C ALA A 21 -3.15 3.88 39.42
N THR A 22 -4.03 4.87 39.62
CA THR A 22 -3.87 6.21 39.02
C THR A 22 -2.60 6.93 39.47
N ASP A 23 -2.19 6.76 40.73
CA ASP A 23 -0.95 7.37 41.22
C ASP A 23 0.26 6.69 40.58
N ILE A 24 0.18 5.37 40.39
CA ILE A 24 1.24 4.53 39.84
C ILE A 24 1.39 4.74 38.34
N GLN A 25 0.30 4.79 37.58
CA GLN A 25 0.33 5.00 36.13
C GLN A 25 0.81 6.43 35.82
N GLY A 26 0.17 7.44 36.44
CA GLY A 26 0.45 8.83 36.10
C GLY A 26 -0.03 9.21 34.68
N PRO A 27 0.24 10.44 34.21
CA PRO A 27 -0.29 10.98 32.96
C PRO A 27 0.70 10.89 31.77
N SER A 28 1.64 9.96 31.80
CA SER A 28 2.76 9.79 30.85
C SER A 28 3.04 8.29 30.65
N PHE A 29 3.86 7.93 29.65
CA PHE A 29 4.18 6.52 29.34
C PHE A 29 4.98 5.80 30.43
N SER A 30 5.76 6.53 31.23
CA SER A 30 6.48 5.93 32.36
C SER A 30 5.91 6.35 33.71
N SER A 31 5.85 5.38 34.63
CA SER A 31 5.40 5.55 36.00
C SER A 31 6.30 6.51 36.82
N PRO A 32 5.74 7.39 37.67
CA PRO A 32 6.52 8.15 38.66
C PRO A 32 7.05 7.27 39.81
N TYR A 33 6.60 6.01 39.91
CA TYR A 33 6.98 5.06 40.96
C TYR A 33 7.89 3.94 40.47
N THR A 34 8.37 3.99 39.22
CA THR A 34 9.30 2.98 38.68
C THR A 34 10.43 2.67 39.66
N ASN A 35 10.70 1.38 39.86
CA ASN A 35 11.67 0.81 40.80
C ASN A 35 11.38 1.00 42.29
N GLN A 36 10.27 1.61 42.68
CA GLN A 36 9.89 1.77 44.08
C GLN A 36 9.02 0.60 44.55
N SER A 37 9.17 0.23 45.84
CA SER A 37 8.26 -0.69 46.51
C SER A 37 7.13 0.12 47.14
N VAL A 38 5.89 -0.21 46.78
CA VAL A 38 4.69 0.55 47.15
C VAL A 38 3.62 -0.36 47.72
N ASN A 39 2.76 0.22 48.55
CA ASN A 39 1.52 -0.40 49.00
C ASN A 39 0.39 0.08 48.09
N VAL A 40 -0.39 -0.84 47.53
CA VAL A 40 -1.43 -0.55 46.52
C VAL A 40 -2.77 -1.07 46.99
N THR A 41 -3.85 -0.40 46.59
CA THR A 41 -5.21 -0.91 46.74
C THR A 41 -5.97 -0.86 45.41
N GLY A 42 -6.85 -1.83 45.18
CA GLY A 42 -7.67 -1.89 43.97
C GLY A 42 -8.55 -3.14 43.94
N ILE A 43 -9.57 -3.12 43.08
CA ILE A 43 -10.47 -4.25 42.86
C ILE A 43 -9.88 -5.13 41.77
N VAL A 44 -9.78 -6.44 41.99
CA VAL A 44 -9.34 -7.39 40.96
C VAL A 44 -10.40 -7.43 39.85
N SER A 45 -10.07 -6.87 38.68
CA SER A 45 -10.98 -6.73 37.54
C SER A 45 -10.93 -7.93 36.60
N ALA A 46 -9.76 -8.56 36.46
CA ALA A 46 -9.55 -9.74 35.63
C ALA A 46 -8.34 -10.55 36.09
N LYS A 47 -8.25 -11.80 35.66
CA LYS A 47 -7.10 -12.70 35.93
C LYS A 47 -6.61 -13.32 34.63
N GLY A 48 -5.30 -13.48 34.50
CA GLY A 48 -4.66 -14.13 33.36
C GLY A 48 -3.63 -15.17 33.83
N SER A 49 -2.93 -15.79 32.88
CA SER A 49 -1.90 -16.79 33.20
C SER A 49 -0.67 -16.20 33.90
N GLN A 50 -0.39 -14.91 33.68
CA GLN A 50 0.76 -14.19 34.22
C GLN A 50 0.40 -13.16 35.30
N GLY A 51 -0.68 -13.42 36.05
CA GLY A 51 -1.08 -12.59 37.18
C GLY A 51 -2.54 -12.15 37.09
N TRP A 52 -2.81 -10.94 37.54
CA TRP A 52 -4.15 -10.35 37.52
C TRP A 52 -4.08 -8.84 37.34
N TYR A 53 -5.23 -8.24 37.08
CA TYR A 53 -5.37 -6.79 36.91
C TYR A 53 -6.18 -6.27 38.08
N ILE A 54 -5.76 -5.13 38.62
CA ILE A 54 -6.55 -4.38 39.59
C ILE A 54 -6.99 -3.06 38.98
N GLN A 55 -8.19 -2.61 39.32
CA GLN A 55 -8.69 -1.31 38.95
C GLN A 55 -9.11 -0.53 40.19
N SER A 56 -8.63 0.72 40.25
CA SER A 56 -9.01 1.70 41.27
C SER A 56 -10.31 2.41 40.86
N GLY A 57 -10.80 3.32 41.71
CA GLY A 57 -11.99 4.11 41.39
C GLY A 57 -11.81 4.96 40.11
N PRO A 58 -12.91 5.41 39.49
CA PRO A 58 -12.83 6.22 38.27
C PRO A 58 -12.06 7.52 38.52
N THR A 59 -11.30 7.96 37.52
CA THR A 59 -10.61 9.25 37.49
C THR A 59 -11.28 10.20 36.51
N SER A 60 -11.22 11.51 36.80
CA SER A 60 -11.65 12.56 35.86
C SER A 60 -10.54 12.96 34.88
N ASP A 61 -9.29 12.60 35.17
CA ASP A 61 -8.17 12.84 34.27
C ASP A 61 -8.05 11.68 33.28
N ILE A 62 -8.49 11.92 32.04
CA ILE A 62 -8.51 10.91 30.96
C ILE A 62 -7.11 10.41 30.55
N ARG A 63 -6.04 11.09 30.99
CA ARG A 63 -4.66 10.71 30.69
C ARG A 63 -4.13 9.61 31.60
N VAL A 64 -4.81 9.37 32.72
CA VAL A 64 -4.29 8.48 33.77
C VAL A 64 -5.11 7.20 33.77
N SER A 65 -4.46 6.06 33.58
CA SER A 65 -5.13 4.78 33.72
C SER A 65 -5.49 4.51 35.18
N SER A 66 -6.69 3.97 35.41
CA SER A 66 -7.12 3.47 36.71
C SER A 66 -6.81 1.99 36.91
N GLY A 67 -6.20 1.33 35.92
CA GLY A 67 -5.84 -0.09 35.91
C GLY A 67 -4.34 -0.30 36.15
N LEU A 68 -3.99 -1.44 36.74
CA LEU A 68 -2.60 -1.86 36.97
C LEU A 68 -2.48 -3.38 36.87
N LYS A 69 -1.49 -3.85 36.10
CA LYS A 69 -1.12 -5.27 36.05
C LYS A 69 -0.33 -5.65 37.30
N VAL A 70 -0.76 -6.71 37.98
CA VAL A 70 0.00 -7.36 39.05
C VAL A 70 0.63 -8.63 38.49
N PHE A 71 1.92 -8.57 38.20
CA PHE A 71 2.65 -9.66 37.56
C PHE A 71 3.10 -10.71 38.57
N THR A 72 2.74 -11.97 38.29
CA THR A 72 3.31 -13.14 38.95
C THR A 72 3.02 -14.42 38.17
N THR A 73 3.98 -15.33 38.11
CA THR A 73 3.82 -16.67 37.55
C THR A 73 3.50 -17.73 38.61
N SER A 74 3.44 -17.34 39.89
CA SER A 74 3.13 -18.26 40.99
C SER A 74 1.62 -18.51 41.08
N THR A 75 1.20 -19.73 40.75
CA THR A 75 -0.20 -20.17 40.88
C THR A 75 -0.70 -20.09 42.32
N THR A 76 0.18 -20.33 43.31
CA THR A 76 -0.15 -20.18 44.74
C THR A 76 -0.46 -18.73 45.11
N VAL A 77 0.26 -17.77 44.55
CA VAL A 77 0.00 -16.35 44.78
C VAL A 77 -1.28 -15.91 44.07
N GLN A 78 -1.46 -16.31 42.80
CA GLN A 78 -2.69 -16.01 42.05
C GLN A 78 -3.95 -16.62 42.71
N ALA A 79 -3.84 -17.73 43.42
CA ALA A 79 -4.96 -18.37 44.13
C ALA A 79 -5.43 -17.60 45.37
N GLN A 80 -4.69 -16.58 45.84
CA GLN A 80 -5.07 -15.77 47.01
C GLN A 80 -6.17 -14.76 46.73
N VAL A 81 -6.48 -14.50 45.46
CA VAL A 81 -7.43 -13.46 45.04
C VAL A 81 -8.40 -13.97 44.00
N ASN A 82 -9.62 -13.43 44.00
CA ASN A 82 -10.66 -13.68 43.01
C ASN A 82 -11.08 -12.38 42.33
N VAL A 83 -11.63 -12.49 41.12
CA VAL A 83 -12.26 -11.34 40.46
C VAL A 83 -13.38 -10.79 41.36
N GLY A 84 -13.40 -9.46 41.53
CA GLY A 84 -14.31 -8.75 42.44
C GLY A 84 -13.79 -8.58 43.87
N ASP A 85 -12.61 -9.13 44.22
CA ASP A 85 -11.97 -8.84 45.50
C ASP A 85 -11.37 -7.43 45.50
N LEU A 86 -11.73 -6.60 46.47
CA LEU A 86 -10.97 -5.39 46.82
C LEU A 86 -9.78 -5.84 47.67
N ILE A 87 -8.57 -5.60 47.18
CA ILE A 87 -7.35 -6.04 47.84
C ILE A 87 -6.46 -4.87 48.24
N THR A 88 -5.60 -5.13 49.20
CA THR A 88 -4.37 -4.37 49.43
C THR A 88 -3.18 -5.29 49.29
N LEU A 89 -2.08 -4.81 48.71
CA LEU A 89 -0.85 -5.57 48.51
C LEU A 89 0.38 -4.67 48.50
N THR A 90 1.55 -5.25 48.72
CA THR A 90 2.85 -4.61 48.55
C THR A 90 3.56 -5.21 47.34
N GLY A 91 4.22 -4.40 46.52
CA GLY A 91 5.10 -4.90 45.45
C GLY A 91 5.97 -3.80 44.86
N LYS A 92 6.83 -4.17 43.92
CA LYS A 92 7.75 -3.26 43.24
C LYS A 92 7.21 -2.87 41.87
N ILE A 93 7.07 -1.58 41.60
CA ILE A 93 6.69 -1.07 40.27
C ILE A 93 7.87 -1.23 39.31
N GLN A 94 7.61 -1.75 38.13
CA GLN A 94 8.57 -1.95 37.06
C GLN A 94 8.01 -1.43 35.74
N GLU A 95 8.89 -0.84 34.94
CA GLU A 95 8.68 -0.66 33.51
C GLU A 95 9.25 -1.89 32.82
N TYR A 96 8.38 -2.73 32.27
CA TYR A 96 8.77 -4.00 31.66
C TYR A 96 8.59 -3.96 30.14
N ARG A 97 9.54 -4.55 29.41
CA ARG A 97 9.39 -4.85 27.98
C ARG A 97 10.19 -6.09 27.60
N SER A 98 9.70 -6.85 26.63
CA SER A 98 10.34 -8.08 26.14
C SER A 98 11.33 -7.84 25.00
N ASP A 99 11.22 -6.71 24.30
CA ASP A 99 12.08 -6.32 23.18
C ASP A 99 12.46 -4.83 23.29
N PRO A 100 13.70 -4.42 22.94
CA PRO A 100 14.13 -3.02 23.03
C PRO A 100 13.41 -2.05 22.09
N THR A 101 12.68 -2.54 21.08
CA THR A 101 11.90 -1.72 20.14
C THR A 101 10.46 -1.45 20.60
N TYR A 102 10.00 -2.16 21.63
CA TYR A 102 8.67 -2.04 22.20
C TYR A 102 8.61 -0.93 23.27
N LEU A 103 7.41 -0.41 23.49
CA LEU A 103 7.09 0.45 24.64
C LEU A 103 7.19 -0.35 25.95
N PHE A 104 7.32 0.37 27.06
CA PHE A 104 7.25 -0.25 28.38
C PHE A 104 5.79 -0.48 28.80
N VAL A 105 5.63 -1.42 29.72
CA VAL A 105 4.39 -1.70 30.44
C VAL A 105 4.62 -1.41 31.91
N THR A 106 3.72 -0.67 32.54
CA THR A 106 3.76 -0.44 33.98
C THR A 106 3.16 -1.64 34.72
N GLU A 107 3.98 -2.37 35.48
CA GLU A 107 3.52 -3.52 36.26
C GLU A 107 4.01 -3.51 37.71
N LEU A 108 3.17 -4.07 38.61
CA LEU A 108 3.56 -4.39 39.98
C LEU A 108 4.08 -5.82 40.04
N SER A 109 5.36 -5.94 40.31
CA SER A 109 6.08 -7.21 40.43
C SER A 109 6.25 -7.66 41.87
N SER A 110 6.50 -8.95 42.07
CA SER A 110 6.79 -9.56 43.37
C SER A 110 5.73 -9.23 44.45
N PRO A 111 4.43 -9.47 44.19
CA PRO A 111 3.36 -9.12 45.13
C PRO A 111 3.47 -9.91 46.44
N THR A 112 3.34 -9.19 47.56
CA THR A 112 3.39 -9.69 48.93
C THR A 112 2.35 -8.97 49.79
N ASN A 113 2.14 -9.41 51.04
CA ASN A 113 1.18 -8.81 51.98
C ASN A 113 -0.23 -8.63 51.39
N ILE A 114 -0.68 -9.62 50.59
CA ILE A 114 -1.98 -9.58 49.94
C ILE A 114 -3.07 -9.80 51.00
N VAL A 115 -3.97 -8.83 51.11
CA VAL A 115 -5.11 -8.87 52.02
C VAL A 115 -6.38 -8.57 51.23
N VAL A 116 -7.35 -9.49 51.28
CA VAL A 116 -8.70 -9.26 50.76
C VAL A 116 -9.48 -8.44 51.78
N VAL A 117 -9.84 -7.21 51.41
CA VAL A 117 -10.58 -6.25 52.24
C VAL A 117 -12.09 -6.50 52.14
N SER A 118 -12.57 -6.78 50.92
CA SER A 118 -13.96 -7.18 50.66
C SER A 118 -14.05 -7.95 49.33
N SER A 119 -15.16 -8.63 49.09
CA SER A 119 -15.39 -9.48 47.91
C SER A 119 -16.70 -9.12 47.22
N ASN A 120 -16.89 -9.61 45.99
CA ASN A 120 -18.06 -9.37 45.14
C ASN A 120 -18.28 -7.88 44.77
N ASN A 121 -17.19 -7.12 44.70
CA ASN A 121 -17.23 -5.78 44.13
C ASN A 121 -17.33 -5.87 42.59
N THR A 122 -17.82 -4.80 41.98
CA THR A 122 -17.92 -4.70 40.51
C THR A 122 -17.06 -3.54 40.02
N VAL A 123 -16.49 -3.69 38.84
CA VAL A 123 -15.76 -2.64 38.11
C VAL A 123 -16.54 -2.37 36.84
N ALA A 124 -16.95 -1.12 36.63
CA ALA A 124 -17.59 -0.73 35.37
C ALA A 124 -16.50 -0.57 34.30
N PRO A 125 -16.67 -1.21 33.12
CA PRO A 125 -15.75 -0.99 32.01
C PRO A 125 -15.93 0.41 31.41
N VAL A 126 -14.87 0.94 30.80
CA VAL A 126 -15.00 2.11 29.91
C VAL A 126 -15.57 1.65 28.58
N VAL A 127 -16.70 2.21 28.17
CA VAL A 127 -17.38 1.85 26.92
C VAL A 127 -16.88 2.73 25.79
N LEU A 128 -16.18 2.14 24.81
CA LEU A 128 -15.67 2.88 23.66
C LEU A 128 -16.81 3.34 22.74
N GLY A 129 -16.74 4.58 22.26
CA GLY A 129 -17.80 5.25 21.49
C GLY A 129 -18.89 5.91 22.35
N GLN A 130 -18.89 5.67 23.67
CA GLN A 130 -19.82 6.28 24.61
C GLN A 130 -19.09 7.13 25.65
N ASP A 131 -18.18 6.52 26.40
CA ASP A 131 -17.45 7.21 27.47
C ASP A 131 -16.19 7.88 26.92
N ARG A 132 -15.50 7.20 25.99
CA ARG A 132 -14.29 7.66 25.32
C ARG A 132 -14.23 7.09 23.90
N SER A 133 -13.60 7.78 22.96
CA SER A 133 -13.36 7.27 21.61
C SER A 133 -11.87 7.40 21.27
N PRO A 134 -11.25 6.39 20.62
CA PRO A 134 -9.91 6.56 20.13
C PRO A 134 -9.88 7.65 19.04
N PRO A 135 -8.82 8.46 18.99
CA PRO A 135 -8.58 9.35 17.87
C PRO A 135 -8.17 8.53 16.63
N THR A 136 -8.46 9.08 15.46
CA THR A 136 -8.12 8.47 14.18
C THR A 136 -6.85 9.07 13.59
N GLN A 137 -6.29 8.41 12.57
CA GLN A 137 -5.16 8.85 11.73
C GLN A 137 -3.77 8.88 12.39
N LYS A 138 -3.61 9.54 13.54
CA LYS A 138 -2.28 9.82 14.13
C LYS A 138 -2.00 8.99 15.36
N TYR A 139 -0.84 8.37 15.39
CA TYR A 139 -0.38 7.60 16.54
C TYR A 139 0.24 8.45 17.65
N THR A 140 1.00 9.50 17.31
CA THR A 140 1.70 10.35 18.28
C THR A 140 2.10 11.70 17.67
N ALA A 141 2.40 12.69 18.51
CA ALA A 141 3.01 13.95 18.10
C ALA A 141 4.44 13.79 17.54
N LEU A 142 5.12 12.69 17.90
CA LEU A 142 6.53 12.45 17.56
C LEU A 142 6.75 11.89 16.14
N ASP A 143 5.67 11.63 15.39
CA ASP A 143 5.73 11.26 13.97
C ASP A 143 6.06 12.48 13.12
N GLN A 144 7.29 12.96 13.23
CA GLN A 144 7.80 14.10 12.49
C GLN A 144 8.90 13.63 11.53
N PRO A 145 8.82 13.97 10.22
CA PRO A 145 7.84 14.86 9.58
C PRO A 145 6.47 14.23 9.25
N GLY A 146 6.28 12.94 9.54
CA GLY A 146 5.04 12.19 9.35
C GLY A 146 5.30 10.71 9.67
N PHE A 147 4.27 9.86 9.65
CA PHE A 147 4.42 8.44 10.03
C PHE A 147 5.36 7.67 9.10
N LEU A 148 5.33 7.96 7.80
CA LEU A 148 6.25 7.38 6.79
C LEU A 148 7.47 8.29 6.54
N GLY A 149 7.64 9.34 7.33
CA GLY A 149 8.69 10.33 7.17
C GLY A 149 10.08 9.79 7.50
N VAL A 150 11.07 10.20 6.71
CA VAL A 150 12.50 9.91 6.95
C VAL A 150 13.24 11.16 7.45
N PRO A 151 14.30 11.04 8.27
CA PRO A 151 14.83 9.79 8.84
C PRO A 151 13.87 9.17 9.86
N ASN A 152 13.69 7.85 9.79
CA ASN A 152 12.92 7.11 10.81
C ASN A 152 13.67 7.07 12.14
N ASN A 153 12.98 6.67 13.22
CA ASN A 153 13.58 6.51 14.56
C ASN A 153 14.41 7.74 15.00
N SER A 154 13.92 8.93 14.64
CA SER A 154 14.56 10.21 14.98
C SER A 154 14.24 10.64 16.42
N SER A 155 13.16 10.08 16.99
CA SER A 155 12.73 10.25 18.37
C SER A 155 12.26 8.91 18.96
N ARG A 156 12.08 8.87 20.28
CA ARG A 156 11.54 7.72 21.01
C ARG A 156 10.51 8.18 22.04
N ILE A 157 9.35 7.52 22.07
CA ILE A 157 8.24 7.81 22.98
C ILE A 157 8.73 7.83 24.43
N GLU A 158 9.45 6.79 24.84
CA GLU A 158 9.86 6.59 26.24
C GLU A 158 11.00 7.53 26.66
N VAL A 159 11.80 8.01 25.70
CA VAL A 159 12.87 8.99 25.99
C VAL A 159 12.29 10.38 26.19
N VAL A 160 11.29 10.75 25.38
CA VAL A 160 10.60 12.03 25.51
C VAL A 160 9.68 12.00 26.73
N ASN A 161 8.99 10.87 26.94
CA ASN A 161 8.03 10.62 28.01
C ASN A 161 7.06 11.80 28.22
N ALA A 162 6.46 12.26 27.11
CA ALA A 162 5.56 13.40 27.12
C ALA A 162 4.30 13.11 27.96
N THR A 163 3.63 14.17 28.42
CA THR A 163 2.28 14.03 28.95
C THR A 163 1.33 13.59 27.84
N LEU A 164 0.53 12.56 28.12
CA LEU A 164 -0.39 11.98 27.16
C LEU A 164 -1.42 13.00 26.67
N GLN A 165 -1.78 12.91 25.39
CA GLN A 165 -2.90 13.60 24.75
C GLN A 165 -3.87 12.60 24.10
N PRO A 166 -4.64 11.83 24.89
CA PRO A 166 -5.50 10.75 24.42
C PRO A 166 -6.58 11.15 23.41
N GLU A 167 -6.96 12.43 23.37
CA GLU A 167 -7.95 12.93 22.42
C GLU A 167 -7.38 13.19 21.02
N LYS A 168 -6.05 13.11 20.85
CA LYS A 168 -5.37 13.46 19.60
C LYS A 168 -4.57 12.33 19.00
N TYR A 169 -4.02 11.43 19.82
CA TYR A 169 -3.05 10.45 19.40
C TYR A 169 -3.43 9.04 19.87
N GLY A 170 -3.39 8.07 18.96
CA GLY A 170 -3.81 6.69 19.23
C GLY A 170 -2.96 6.00 20.29
N LEU A 171 -1.64 6.17 20.29
CA LEU A 171 -0.79 5.56 21.33
C LEU A 171 -1.10 6.12 22.71
N ASP A 172 -1.21 7.44 22.82
CA ASP A 172 -1.60 8.11 24.05
C ASP A 172 -3.00 7.67 24.55
N PHE A 173 -3.91 7.39 23.62
CA PHE A 173 -5.23 6.87 23.95
C PHE A 173 -5.16 5.47 24.57
N TRP A 174 -4.51 4.53 23.90
CA TRP A 174 -4.41 3.16 24.37
C TRP A 174 -3.58 3.04 25.65
N GLU A 175 -2.51 3.83 25.78
CA GLU A 175 -1.71 3.94 27.00
C GLU A 175 -2.55 4.40 28.19
N SER A 176 -3.38 5.43 28.00
CA SER A 176 -4.23 5.94 29.07
C SER A 176 -5.33 4.96 29.55
N LEU A 177 -5.45 3.80 28.91
CA LEU A 177 -6.35 2.71 29.28
C LEU A 177 -5.60 1.45 29.77
N GLU A 178 -4.26 1.48 29.87
CA GLU A 178 -3.46 0.30 30.20
C GLU A 178 -3.94 -0.39 31.49
N GLY A 179 -4.25 -1.69 31.40
CA GLY A 179 -4.73 -2.51 32.51
C GLY A 179 -6.19 -2.27 32.92
N MET A 180 -6.91 -1.35 32.27
CA MET A 180 -8.33 -1.07 32.55
C MET A 180 -9.24 -2.06 31.83
N LEU A 181 -10.40 -2.33 32.44
CA LEU A 181 -11.50 -3.01 31.78
C LEU A 181 -12.20 -2.06 30.79
N VAL A 182 -12.33 -2.50 29.55
CA VAL A 182 -12.86 -1.75 28.41
C VAL A 182 -13.88 -2.60 27.66
N THR A 183 -14.93 -1.96 27.14
CA THR A 183 -15.94 -2.58 26.28
C THR A 183 -15.93 -1.94 24.89
N ILE A 184 -15.76 -2.77 23.86
CA ILE A 184 -15.95 -2.39 22.45
C ILE A 184 -17.31 -2.93 22.00
N ARG A 185 -18.21 -2.02 21.62
CA ARG A 185 -19.55 -2.41 21.20
C ARG A 185 -19.54 -2.95 19.78
N LYS A 186 -20.14 -4.14 19.61
CA LYS A 186 -20.35 -4.84 18.32
C LYS A 186 -19.25 -4.56 17.28
N PRO A 187 -18.01 -4.99 17.53
CA PRO A 187 -16.90 -4.65 16.65
C PRO A 187 -17.02 -5.28 15.27
N VAL A 188 -16.18 -4.78 14.36
CA VAL A 188 -15.97 -5.34 13.01
C VAL A 188 -14.50 -5.73 12.87
N ALA A 189 -14.23 -6.97 12.46
CA ALA A 189 -12.87 -7.43 12.21
C ALA A 189 -12.29 -6.78 10.96
N LEU A 190 -11.01 -6.42 11.04
CA LEU A 190 -10.27 -5.70 10.00
C LEU A 190 -9.35 -6.60 9.19
N ASN A 191 -9.11 -7.83 9.65
CA ASN A 191 -8.20 -8.79 9.03
C ASN A 191 -8.54 -10.22 9.48
N PHE A 192 -7.83 -11.20 8.92
CA PHE A 192 -7.80 -12.59 9.39
C PHE A 192 -7.16 -12.69 10.77
N GLU A 193 -7.45 -13.78 11.47
CA GLU A 193 -6.75 -14.14 12.70
C GLU A 193 -5.31 -14.60 12.39
N ASN A 194 -4.39 -14.27 13.28
CA ASN A 194 -3.05 -14.81 13.24
C ASN A 194 -3.02 -16.27 13.76
N GLN A 195 -1.84 -16.90 13.74
CA GLN A 195 -1.65 -18.27 14.21
C GLN A 195 -2.00 -18.51 15.69
N TYR A 196 -2.16 -17.45 16.50
CA TYR A 196 -2.57 -17.50 17.90
C TYR A 196 -4.07 -17.29 18.09
N GLY A 197 -4.84 -17.07 17.02
CA GLY A 197 -6.27 -16.76 17.05
C GLY A 197 -6.57 -15.32 17.44
N GLU A 198 -5.59 -14.42 17.31
CA GLU A 198 -5.74 -12.98 17.60
C GLU A 198 -6.05 -12.24 16.31
N PHE A 199 -6.87 -11.19 16.38
CA PHE A 199 -7.37 -10.48 15.20
C PHE A 199 -7.60 -9.00 15.49
N TRP A 200 -7.55 -8.16 14.46
CA TRP A 200 -7.76 -6.71 14.58
C TRP A 200 -9.24 -6.35 14.47
N VAL A 201 -9.68 -5.36 15.25
CA VAL A 201 -11.04 -4.82 15.16
C VAL A 201 -11.08 -3.30 15.19
N ARG A 202 -12.19 -2.76 14.66
CA ARG A 202 -12.73 -1.44 15.01
C ARG A 202 -14.05 -1.60 15.76
N GLY A 203 -14.42 -0.61 16.56
CA GLY A 203 -15.72 -0.53 17.23
C GLY A 203 -16.72 0.39 16.52
N ASP A 204 -17.89 0.54 17.15
CA ASP A 204 -18.90 1.53 16.81
C ASP A 204 -18.56 2.92 17.40
N TYR A 205 -17.53 3.53 16.84
CA TYR A 205 -17.05 4.89 17.11
C TYR A 205 -16.55 5.53 15.80
N PRO A 206 -16.24 6.85 15.76
CA PRO A 206 -15.70 7.49 14.56
C PRO A 206 -14.43 6.77 14.07
N VAL A 207 -14.39 6.47 12.77
CA VAL A 207 -13.25 5.84 12.07
C VAL A 207 -12.98 6.58 10.77
N THR A 208 -11.76 6.48 10.25
CA THR A 208 -11.37 7.01 8.93
C THR A 208 -10.89 5.89 8.01
N GLY A 209 -10.83 6.14 6.70
CA GLY A 209 -10.44 5.09 5.74
C GLY A 209 -11.44 3.95 5.53
N LEU A 210 -12.65 3.99 6.11
CA LEU A 210 -13.63 2.90 6.02
C LEU A 210 -14.00 2.57 4.56
N ASN A 211 -13.68 1.35 4.14
CA ASN A 211 -13.98 0.82 2.81
C ASN A 211 -15.28 0.01 2.77
N ALA A 212 -15.74 -0.34 1.57
CA ALA A 212 -17.00 -1.04 1.36
C ALA A 212 -17.03 -2.46 1.95
N ARG A 213 -15.88 -3.04 2.30
CA ARG A 213 -15.76 -4.37 2.92
C ARG A 213 -15.63 -4.32 4.45
N GLY A 214 -15.66 -3.12 5.03
CA GLY A 214 -15.61 -2.92 6.48
C GLY A 214 -14.19 -2.78 7.06
N GLY A 215 -13.16 -2.84 6.21
CA GLY A 215 -11.76 -2.58 6.57
C GLY A 215 -11.44 -1.08 6.63
N LEU A 216 -10.25 -0.74 7.11
CA LEU A 216 -9.74 0.62 7.19
C LEU A 216 -8.57 0.79 6.21
N THR A 217 -8.82 1.50 5.12
CA THR A 217 -7.84 1.74 4.06
C THR A 217 -6.94 2.90 4.41
N MET A 218 -5.63 2.68 4.26
CA MET A 218 -4.64 3.76 4.36
C MET A 218 -4.92 4.83 3.30
N THR A 219 -5.09 6.06 3.74
CA THR A 219 -5.34 7.21 2.85
C THR A 219 -4.47 8.40 3.25
N ARG A 220 -4.34 9.40 2.37
CA ARG A 220 -3.67 10.65 2.77
C ARG A 220 -4.58 11.46 3.68
N THR A 221 -4.02 11.99 4.76
CA THR A 221 -4.69 12.93 5.65
C THR A 221 -4.75 14.33 5.02
N ALA A 222 -5.58 15.21 5.60
CA ALA A 222 -5.74 16.58 5.11
C ALA A 222 -4.46 17.42 5.19
N ASP A 223 -3.54 17.09 6.09
CA ASP A 223 -2.23 17.73 6.24
C ASP A 223 -1.11 17.03 5.45
N GLY A 224 -1.45 16.01 4.64
CA GLY A 224 -0.53 15.36 3.70
C GLY A 224 0.23 14.15 4.23
N ASP A 225 0.06 13.81 5.51
CA ASP A 225 0.58 12.57 6.11
C ASP A 225 -0.30 11.37 5.71
N VAL A 226 -0.04 10.19 6.29
CA VAL A 226 -0.85 8.99 6.09
C VAL A 226 -1.76 8.71 7.28
N ASP A 227 -2.98 8.31 6.96
CA ASP A 227 -3.97 7.80 7.89
C ASP A 227 -3.65 6.33 8.16
N MET A 228 -3.08 6.08 9.33
CA MET A 228 -2.91 4.73 9.86
C MET A 228 -4.07 4.49 10.81
N ALA A 229 -4.64 3.28 10.81
CA ALA A 229 -5.79 2.87 11.62
C ALA A 229 -5.52 2.88 13.15
N SER A 230 -5.18 4.03 13.71
CA SER A 230 -4.78 4.23 15.10
C SER A 230 -5.92 3.97 16.08
N GLU A 231 -7.16 4.00 15.57
CA GLU A 231 -8.37 3.64 16.28
C GLU A 231 -8.59 2.13 16.42
N ALA A 232 -7.82 1.30 15.73
CA ALA A 232 -7.96 -0.15 15.79
C ALA A 232 -7.17 -0.77 16.95
N ILE A 233 -7.60 -1.97 17.36
CA ILE A 233 -6.94 -2.74 18.42
C ILE A 233 -7.00 -4.23 18.13
N ILE A 234 -6.01 -4.98 18.63
CA ILE A 234 -5.99 -6.43 18.56
C ILE A 234 -6.89 -7.01 19.66
N ILE A 235 -7.76 -7.94 19.29
CA ILE A 235 -8.42 -8.84 20.24
C ILE A 235 -7.51 -10.03 20.49
N GLY A 236 -6.97 -10.09 21.71
CA GLY A 236 -6.06 -11.13 22.14
C GLY A 236 -6.78 -12.43 22.54
N LYS A 237 -6.01 -13.31 23.18
CA LYS A 237 -6.54 -14.58 23.70
C LYS A 237 -7.51 -14.34 24.87
N PRO A 238 -8.69 -15.00 24.88
CA PRO A 238 -9.64 -14.91 26.00
C PRO A 238 -9.07 -15.39 27.34
N LEU A 239 -9.36 -14.63 28.39
CA LEU A 239 -8.84 -14.88 29.74
C LEU A 239 -9.48 -16.09 30.43
N ASP A 240 -10.72 -16.44 30.08
CA ASP A 240 -11.41 -17.65 30.57
C ASP A 240 -10.98 -18.95 29.88
N GLY A 241 -10.09 -18.87 28.87
CA GLY A 241 -9.60 -20.02 28.11
C GLY A 241 -10.52 -20.48 26.97
N THR A 242 -11.62 -19.78 26.71
CA THR A 242 -12.37 -19.94 25.46
C THR A 242 -11.52 -19.53 24.25
N LYS A 243 -12.00 -19.83 23.04
CA LYS A 243 -11.24 -19.62 21.79
C LYS A 243 -11.97 -18.67 20.87
N ASN A 244 -11.24 -17.70 20.35
CA ASN A 244 -11.71 -16.86 19.26
C ASN A 244 -12.01 -17.72 18.03
N THR A 245 -13.02 -17.31 17.28
CA THR A 245 -13.38 -17.90 16.00
C THR A 245 -12.57 -17.27 14.87
N PRO A 246 -12.31 -18.01 13.77
CA PRO A 246 -11.70 -17.45 12.57
C PRO A 246 -12.44 -16.23 12.04
N THR A 247 -11.71 -15.28 11.48
CA THR A 247 -12.19 -13.97 11.04
C THR A 247 -11.74 -13.67 9.62
N TRP A 248 -12.40 -12.70 8.99
CA TRP A 248 -12.04 -12.10 7.72
C TRP A 248 -12.41 -10.62 7.77
N VAL A 249 -11.97 -9.85 6.77
CA VAL A 249 -12.32 -8.42 6.68
C VAL A 249 -13.85 -8.26 6.64
N GLY A 250 -14.41 -7.53 7.61
CA GLY A 250 -15.85 -7.32 7.72
C GLY A 250 -16.60 -8.38 8.53
N THR A 251 -15.92 -9.26 9.28
CA THR A 251 -16.61 -10.10 10.27
C THR A 251 -17.28 -9.22 11.33
N GLU A 252 -18.58 -9.39 11.53
CA GLU A 252 -19.37 -8.67 12.52
C GLU A 252 -19.63 -9.56 13.75
N TYR A 253 -19.79 -8.94 14.92
CA TYR A 253 -20.04 -9.65 16.18
C TYR A 253 -21.42 -9.32 16.76
N THR A 254 -22.08 -10.32 17.38
CA THR A 254 -23.40 -10.13 18.01
C THR A 254 -23.31 -9.36 19.31
N ASP A 255 -22.24 -9.64 20.06
CA ASP A 255 -22.03 -9.20 21.43
C ASP A 255 -20.91 -8.17 21.50
N ASP A 256 -20.95 -7.36 22.56
CA ASP A 256 -19.87 -6.44 22.89
C ASP A 256 -18.67 -7.23 23.43
N ILE A 257 -17.45 -6.80 23.07
CA ILE A 257 -16.23 -7.40 23.60
C ILE A 257 -15.80 -6.60 24.83
N THR A 258 -15.84 -7.24 25.99
CA THR A 258 -15.30 -6.67 27.23
C THR A 258 -14.02 -7.38 27.63
N GLY A 259 -12.97 -6.63 27.95
CA GLY A 259 -11.66 -7.17 28.29
C GLY A 259 -10.73 -6.13 28.87
N VAL A 260 -9.51 -6.53 29.20
CA VAL A 260 -8.49 -5.62 29.74
C VAL A 260 -7.54 -5.16 28.64
N ILE A 261 -7.17 -3.88 28.67
CA ILE A 261 -6.14 -3.37 27.75
C ILE A 261 -4.76 -3.79 28.25
N GLU A 262 -3.93 -4.32 27.36
CA GLU A 262 -2.53 -4.68 27.66
C GLU A 262 -1.65 -4.37 26.46
N TYR A 263 -0.45 -3.84 26.72
CA TYR A 263 0.57 -3.75 25.69
C TYR A 263 1.48 -4.97 25.74
N THR A 264 1.64 -5.65 24.60
CA THR A 264 2.51 -6.81 24.46
C THR A 264 2.89 -7.02 23.00
N PHE A 265 4.02 -7.70 22.75
CA PHE A 265 4.51 -7.98 21.38
C PHE A 265 4.57 -6.76 20.45
N GLY A 266 4.78 -5.56 21.02
CA GLY A 266 4.86 -4.32 20.28
C GLY A 266 3.52 -3.66 19.94
N PHE A 267 2.38 -4.16 20.44
CA PHE A 267 1.05 -3.62 20.15
C PHE A 267 0.17 -3.55 21.40
N TYR A 268 -0.89 -2.73 21.34
CA TYR A 268 -1.95 -2.76 22.34
C TYR A 268 -2.99 -3.81 21.96
N TYR A 269 -3.43 -4.56 22.97
CA TYR A 269 -4.41 -5.62 22.90
C TYR A 269 -5.56 -5.31 23.84
N LEU A 270 -6.76 -5.72 23.46
CA LEU A 270 -7.82 -6.02 24.41
C LEU A 270 -7.81 -7.54 24.63
N LEU A 271 -7.53 -7.98 25.86
CA LEU A 271 -7.65 -9.37 26.27
C LEU A 271 -9.09 -9.64 26.71
N PRO A 272 -9.91 -10.31 25.90
CA PRO A 272 -11.33 -10.43 26.18
C PRO A 272 -11.54 -11.34 27.40
N LEU A 273 -12.55 -11.03 28.22
CA LEU A 273 -12.91 -11.88 29.36
C LEU A 273 -13.38 -13.26 28.87
N THR A 274 -14.11 -13.28 27.75
CA THR A 274 -14.60 -14.47 27.07
C THR A 274 -14.58 -14.27 25.56
N ALA A 275 -14.48 -15.34 24.79
CA ALA A 275 -14.44 -15.28 23.34
C ALA A 275 -15.72 -14.65 22.77
N PRO A 276 -15.60 -13.71 21.82
CA PRO A 276 -16.75 -13.09 21.18
C PRO A 276 -17.40 -14.03 20.15
N VAL A 277 -18.66 -13.78 19.81
CA VAL A 277 -19.46 -14.59 18.88
C VAL A 277 -19.78 -13.81 17.60
N ILE A 278 -19.47 -14.42 16.45
CA ILE A 278 -19.72 -13.84 15.12
C ILE A 278 -21.22 -13.81 14.81
N SER A 279 -21.70 -12.72 14.21
CA SER A 279 -23.10 -12.51 13.83
C SER A 279 -23.41 -12.73 12.35
N ASN A 280 -22.43 -12.56 11.46
CA ASN A 280 -22.63 -12.65 10.01
C ASN A 280 -22.04 -13.93 9.42
N ALA A 281 -22.68 -14.40 8.34
CA ALA A 281 -22.15 -15.49 7.55
C ALA A 281 -21.10 -14.96 6.56
N ALA A 282 -20.06 -15.75 6.33
CA ALA A 282 -19.06 -15.53 5.30
C ALA A 282 -19.72 -15.42 3.90
N ASN A 283 -19.42 -14.36 3.16
CA ASN A 283 -19.74 -14.25 1.74
C ASN A 283 -18.60 -14.84 0.91
N THR A 284 -18.80 -16.00 0.30
CA THR A 284 -17.79 -16.68 -0.52
C THR A 284 -17.77 -16.22 -1.98
N THR A 285 -18.63 -15.27 -2.36
CA THR A 285 -18.71 -14.77 -3.74
C THR A 285 -17.58 -13.78 -3.99
N LEU A 286 -16.55 -14.20 -4.71
CA LEU A 286 -15.43 -13.34 -5.07
C LEU A 286 -15.85 -12.25 -6.08
N PRO A 287 -15.34 -11.01 -5.96
CA PRO A 287 -15.64 -9.93 -6.88
C PRO A 287 -15.10 -10.22 -8.28
N ILE A 288 -15.78 -9.69 -9.30
CA ILE A 288 -15.42 -9.83 -10.71
C ILE A 288 -15.28 -8.43 -11.30
N THR A 289 -14.27 -8.20 -12.15
CA THR A 289 -14.08 -6.90 -12.80
C THR A 289 -15.28 -6.52 -13.67
N SER A 290 -15.64 -5.23 -13.65
CA SER A 290 -16.61 -4.66 -14.58
C SER A 290 -15.98 -4.27 -15.92
N ILE A 291 -14.65 -4.26 -16.01
CA ILE A 291 -13.90 -3.93 -17.22
C ILE A 291 -14.00 -5.10 -18.22
N GLU A 292 -14.69 -4.83 -19.33
CA GLU A 292 -14.73 -5.74 -20.48
C GLU A 292 -13.61 -5.41 -21.47
N LYS A 293 -13.06 -6.44 -22.14
CA LYS A 293 -12.11 -6.24 -23.23
C LYS A 293 -12.72 -5.41 -24.35
N SER A 294 -11.90 -4.53 -24.92
CA SER A 294 -12.28 -3.74 -26.10
C SER A 294 -11.86 -4.43 -27.40
N THR A 295 -12.71 -4.34 -28.42
CA THR A 295 -12.37 -4.75 -29.79
C THR A 295 -11.55 -3.70 -30.54
N ASP A 296 -11.40 -2.49 -29.99
CA ASP A 296 -10.55 -1.45 -30.55
C ASP A 296 -9.07 -1.86 -30.42
N PRO A 297 -8.31 -1.97 -31.52
CA PRO A 297 -6.90 -2.35 -31.49
C PRO A 297 -5.98 -1.26 -30.91
N CYS A 298 -6.53 -0.14 -30.44
CA CYS A 298 -5.82 0.87 -29.65
C CYS A 298 -6.01 0.74 -28.13
N ILE A 299 -6.95 -0.07 -27.67
CA ILE A 299 -7.26 -0.22 -26.25
C ILE A 299 -6.67 -1.53 -25.72
N LEU A 300 -5.69 -1.45 -24.83
CA LEU A 300 -5.12 -2.61 -24.13
C LEU A 300 -5.87 -2.83 -22.82
N THR A 301 -6.21 -4.07 -22.50
CA THR A 301 -6.61 -4.47 -21.13
C THR A 301 -5.49 -5.29 -20.52
N ALA A 302 -4.89 -4.84 -19.43
CA ALA A 302 -3.79 -5.51 -18.75
C ALA A 302 -4.18 -5.83 -17.29
N GLY A 303 -3.57 -6.87 -16.72
CA GLY A 303 -3.74 -7.23 -15.32
C GLY A 303 -2.41 -7.24 -14.59
N ASP A 304 -2.46 -7.05 -13.28
CA ASP A 304 -1.31 -7.12 -12.38
C ASP A 304 -1.63 -8.12 -11.27
N TYR A 305 -0.73 -9.07 -10.98
CA TYR A 305 -0.98 -10.08 -9.97
C TYR A 305 0.32 -10.68 -9.40
N ASN A 306 0.62 -10.33 -8.15
CA ASN A 306 1.54 -11.08 -7.32
C ASN A 306 0.90 -12.43 -6.91
N VAL A 307 1.53 -13.54 -7.30
CA VAL A 307 0.96 -14.90 -7.16
C VAL A 307 1.54 -15.74 -6.00
N GLU A 308 2.20 -15.10 -5.03
CA GLU A 308 2.71 -15.69 -3.78
C GLU A 308 3.58 -16.95 -3.97
N ASN A 309 4.90 -16.75 -4.15
CA ASN A 309 5.92 -17.81 -4.24
C ASN A 309 5.52 -18.99 -5.14
N MET A 310 5.07 -18.72 -6.36
CA MET A 310 4.55 -19.74 -7.26
C MET A 310 5.68 -20.52 -7.94
N SER A 311 5.71 -21.83 -7.74
CA SER A 311 6.55 -22.78 -8.47
C SER A 311 5.70 -23.82 -9.19
N ALA A 312 6.32 -24.67 -10.01
CA ALA A 312 5.63 -25.74 -10.71
C ALA A 312 4.91 -26.73 -9.75
N GLY A 313 5.35 -26.83 -8.50
CA GLY A 313 4.74 -27.68 -7.47
C GLY A 313 3.57 -27.04 -6.70
N SER A 314 3.30 -25.76 -6.92
CA SER A 314 2.35 -24.99 -6.13
C SER A 314 0.90 -25.44 -6.31
N ALA A 315 0.25 -25.80 -5.21
CA ALA A 315 -1.12 -26.32 -5.21
C ALA A 315 -2.18 -25.26 -5.58
N HIS A 316 -1.82 -23.97 -5.52
CA HIS A 316 -2.73 -22.86 -5.79
C HIS A 316 -2.82 -22.42 -7.26
N ILE A 317 -1.97 -22.97 -8.15
CA ILE A 317 -2.01 -22.66 -9.60
C ILE A 317 -3.43 -22.75 -10.20
N PRO A 318 -4.23 -23.80 -9.97
CA PRO A 318 -5.57 -23.89 -10.53
C PRO A 318 -6.51 -22.77 -10.05
N THR A 319 -6.36 -22.30 -8.82
CA THR A 319 -7.19 -21.23 -8.27
C THR A 319 -6.78 -19.87 -8.84
N VAL A 320 -5.47 -19.59 -8.95
CA VAL A 320 -4.97 -18.41 -9.66
C VAL A 320 -5.45 -18.38 -11.11
N ALA A 321 -5.38 -19.52 -11.80
CA ALA A 321 -5.92 -19.65 -13.15
C ALA A 321 -7.43 -19.34 -13.21
N SER A 322 -8.21 -19.79 -12.23
CA SER A 322 -9.63 -19.44 -12.10
C SER A 322 -9.84 -17.93 -11.87
N HIS A 323 -9.03 -17.28 -11.02
CA HIS A 323 -9.09 -15.83 -10.84
C HIS A 323 -8.86 -15.10 -12.16
N ILE A 324 -7.81 -15.49 -12.91
CA ILE A 324 -7.48 -14.88 -14.20
C ILE A 324 -8.63 -15.05 -15.20
N VAL A 325 -9.24 -16.24 -15.29
CA VAL A 325 -10.34 -16.49 -16.23
C VAL A 325 -11.63 -15.79 -15.81
N ASN A 326 -12.07 -15.98 -14.57
CA ASN A 326 -13.41 -15.64 -14.12
C ASN A 326 -13.50 -14.25 -13.50
N ASN A 327 -12.52 -13.86 -12.69
CA ASN A 327 -12.55 -12.62 -11.92
C ASN A 327 -11.89 -11.46 -12.67
N LEU A 328 -10.78 -11.71 -13.39
CA LEU A 328 -10.08 -10.70 -14.19
C LEU A 328 -10.53 -10.66 -15.65
N LYS A 329 -11.38 -11.61 -16.07
CA LYS A 329 -11.85 -11.76 -17.46
C LYS A 329 -10.70 -11.88 -18.47
N SER A 330 -9.62 -12.55 -18.09
CA SER A 330 -8.44 -12.90 -18.90
C SER A 330 -7.78 -11.70 -19.62
N PRO A 331 -7.15 -10.75 -18.92
CA PRO A 331 -6.48 -9.58 -19.54
C PRO A 331 -5.51 -9.94 -20.68
N GLU A 332 -5.29 -9.04 -21.63
CA GLU A 332 -4.47 -9.29 -22.82
C GLU A 332 -2.98 -9.48 -22.49
N ILE A 333 -2.49 -8.81 -21.45
CA ILE A 333 -1.19 -9.01 -20.80
C ILE A 333 -1.42 -9.10 -19.30
N LEU A 334 -0.73 -10.00 -18.60
CA LEU A 334 -0.60 -9.96 -17.14
C LEU A 334 0.86 -9.75 -16.75
N PHE A 335 1.04 -8.79 -15.84
CA PHE A 335 2.25 -8.58 -15.06
C PHE A 335 2.19 -9.52 -13.86
N LEU A 336 3.10 -10.47 -13.78
CA LEU A 336 3.18 -11.43 -12.69
C LEU A 336 4.41 -11.15 -11.83
N GLN A 337 4.26 -11.21 -10.53
CA GLN A 337 5.35 -11.18 -9.55
C GLN A 337 5.37 -12.51 -8.78
N GLU A 338 6.38 -12.74 -7.95
CA GLU A 338 6.45 -13.94 -7.10
C GLU A 338 6.54 -15.27 -7.89
N ILE A 339 7.10 -15.25 -9.11
CA ILE A 339 7.37 -16.47 -9.88
C ILE A 339 8.71 -17.07 -9.46
N GLN A 340 8.67 -18.33 -9.03
CA GLN A 340 9.82 -19.15 -8.65
C GLN A 340 10.28 -20.09 -9.77
N ASP A 341 11.46 -20.68 -9.54
CA ASP A 341 12.07 -21.68 -10.40
C ASP A 341 11.15 -22.91 -10.52
N ASP A 342 11.41 -23.74 -11.51
CA ASP A 342 10.65 -24.98 -11.74
C ASP A 342 10.63 -25.91 -10.52
N ASP A 343 11.70 -25.89 -9.72
CA ASP A 343 11.86 -26.64 -8.48
C ASP A 343 11.63 -25.81 -7.20
N GLY A 344 11.05 -24.61 -7.35
CA GLY A 344 10.67 -23.72 -6.27
C GLY A 344 11.86 -23.26 -5.43
N ALA A 345 11.69 -23.19 -4.11
CA ALA A 345 12.74 -22.78 -3.18
C ALA A 345 13.89 -23.80 -2.98
N THR A 346 14.03 -24.79 -3.87
CA THR A 346 15.12 -25.75 -3.80
C THR A 346 16.38 -25.11 -4.36
N ASP A 347 17.38 -24.88 -3.51
CA ASP A 347 18.68 -24.32 -3.93
C ASP A 347 19.52 -25.35 -4.71
N SER A 348 19.14 -25.58 -5.97
CA SER A 348 19.73 -26.55 -6.89
C SER A 348 20.68 -25.92 -7.92
N GLY A 349 20.71 -24.58 -7.99
CA GLY A 349 21.35 -23.81 -9.06
C GLY A 349 20.49 -23.67 -10.33
N ASN A 350 19.27 -24.24 -10.35
CA ASN A 350 18.28 -23.97 -11.39
C ASN A 350 17.73 -22.55 -11.23
N VAL A 351 17.56 -21.84 -12.36
CA VAL A 351 17.00 -20.48 -12.40
C VAL A 351 15.87 -20.35 -13.43
N ASP A 352 15.49 -21.45 -14.07
CA ASP A 352 14.47 -21.52 -15.12
C ASP A 352 13.09 -21.66 -14.48
N ALA A 353 12.14 -20.81 -14.89
CA ALA A 353 10.74 -20.85 -14.44
C ALA A 353 9.76 -21.22 -15.57
N SER A 354 10.25 -21.68 -16.72
CA SER A 354 9.43 -22.01 -17.88
C SER A 354 8.44 -23.15 -17.59
N GLY A 355 8.81 -24.14 -16.78
CA GLY A 355 7.90 -25.19 -16.30
C GLY A 355 6.84 -24.66 -15.33
N THR A 356 7.19 -23.73 -14.45
CA THR A 356 6.24 -23.00 -13.58
C THR A 356 5.22 -22.22 -14.41
N LEU A 357 5.68 -21.38 -15.33
CA LEU A 357 4.84 -20.57 -16.21
C LEU A 357 3.99 -21.42 -17.16
N GLN A 358 4.56 -22.51 -17.70
CA GLN A 358 3.84 -23.45 -18.55
C GLN A 358 2.66 -24.08 -17.81
N LYS A 359 2.86 -24.51 -16.56
CA LYS A 359 1.76 -25.05 -15.74
C LYS A 359 0.66 -24.02 -15.48
N LEU A 360 1.01 -22.75 -15.25
CA LEU A 360 0.03 -21.69 -15.08
C LEU A 360 -0.81 -21.48 -16.35
N VAL A 361 -0.18 -21.34 -17.52
CA VAL A 361 -0.92 -21.12 -18.78
C VAL A 361 -1.74 -22.35 -19.19
N ASP A 362 -1.27 -23.57 -18.90
CA ASP A 362 -2.06 -24.80 -19.10
C ASP A 362 -3.27 -24.88 -18.16
N ALA A 363 -3.11 -24.43 -16.91
CA ALA A 363 -4.22 -24.35 -15.96
C ALA A 363 -5.25 -23.30 -16.40
N ILE A 364 -4.82 -22.14 -16.93
CA ILE A 364 -5.72 -21.11 -17.49
C ILE A 364 -6.47 -21.65 -18.71
N LYS A 365 -5.76 -22.33 -19.61
CA LYS A 365 -6.37 -23.00 -20.76
C LYS A 365 -7.39 -24.03 -20.33
N THR A 366 -7.10 -24.81 -19.29
CA THR A 366 -8.04 -25.78 -18.73
C THR A 366 -9.27 -25.11 -18.11
N ALA A 367 -9.06 -24.10 -17.26
CA ALA A 367 -10.13 -23.35 -16.59
C ALA A 367 -11.07 -22.64 -17.57
N SER A 368 -10.56 -22.25 -18.74
CA SER A 368 -11.33 -21.59 -19.81
C SER A 368 -11.90 -22.56 -20.85
N ASN A 369 -11.85 -23.88 -20.62
CA ASN A 369 -12.27 -24.92 -21.58
C ASN A 369 -11.57 -24.79 -22.96
N GLY A 370 -10.30 -24.40 -22.96
CA GLY A 370 -9.46 -24.28 -24.14
C GLY A 370 -9.61 -22.97 -24.92
N THR A 371 -10.42 -22.02 -24.44
CA THR A 371 -10.70 -20.77 -25.16
C THR A 371 -9.67 -19.68 -24.92
N VAL A 372 -8.98 -19.70 -23.79
CA VAL A 372 -7.94 -18.74 -23.43
C VAL A 372 -6.59 -19.44 -23.49
N VAL A 373 -5.69 -18.95 -24.34
CA VAL A 373 -4.34 -19.48 -24.51
C VAL A 373 -3.36 -18.33 -24.37
N TYR A 374 -2.56 -18.41 -23.32
CA TYR A 374 -1.48 -17.47 -23.04
C TYR A 374 -0.14 -18.06 -23.49
N ASP A 375 0.71 -17.21 -24.04
CA ASP A 375 2.16 -17.43 -24.10
C ASP A 375 2.79 -16.66 -22.93
N PHE A 376 4.07 -16.93 -22.65
CA PHE A 376 4.78 -16.30 -21.54
C PHE A 376 6.20 -15.88 -21.92
N ILE A 377 6.76 -14.95 -21.14
CA ILE A 377 8.16 -14.54 -21.22
C ILE A 377 8.74 -14.31 -19.82
N GLU A 378 10.03 -14.57 -19.71
CA GLU A 378 10.86 -14.28 -18.55
C GLU A 378 12.26 -13.81 -18.99
N VAL A 379 13.03 -13.29 -18.04
CA VAL A 379 14.47 -13.05 -18.19
C VAL A 379 15.18 -13.70 -17.00
N LEU A 380 15.95 -14.75 -17.28
CA LEU A 380 16.59 -15.57 -16.27
C LEU A 380 17.44 -14.73 -15.31
N PRO A 381 17.33 -14.95 -13.98
CA PRO A 381 18.21 -14.34 -12.99
C PRO A 381 19.58 -15.03 -12.92
N GLU A 382 20.50 -14.42 -12.17
CA GLU A 382 21.64 -15.15 -11.63
C GLU A 382 21.22 -15.87 -10.34
N ASN A 383 21.75 -17.08 -10.12
CA ASN A 383 21.42 -17.87 -8.93
C ASN A 383 21.71 -17.08 -7.64
N ASP A 384 20.72 -17.03 -6.76
CA ASP A 384 20.67 -16.35 -5.47
C ASP A 384 20.93 -14.83 -5.50
N LYS A 385 20.76 -14.18 -6.66
CA LYS A 385 20.99 -12.73 -6.78
C LYS A 385 19.72 -11.89 -6.72
N ASP A 386 18.55 -12.47 -6.96
CA ASP A 386 17.30 -11.72 -7.12
C ASP A 386 16.43 -11.64 -5.84
N GLY A 387 16.95 -12.02 -4.67
CA GLY A 387 16.24 -11.86 -3.40
C GLY A 387 14.97 -12.70 -3.29
N GLY A 388 14.09 -12.35 -2.34
CA GLY A 388 12.87 -13.11 -2.07
C GLY A 388 13.15 -14.39 -1.27
N GLN A 389 12.33 -15.43 -1.45
CA GLN A 389 12.54 -16.72 -0.79
C GLN A 389 13.89 -17.33 -1.22
N PRO A 390 14.80 -17.65 -0.27
CA PRO A 390 16.09 -18.26 -0.59
C PRO A 390 15.97 -19.50 -1.48
N GLY A 391 16.85 -19.63 -2.46
CA GLY A 391 16.89 -20.75 -3.42
C GLY A 391 15.84 -20.70 -4.53
N GLY A 392 14.84 -19.81 -4.48
CA GLY A 392 13.74 -19.79 -5.46
C GLY A 392 13.88 -18.75 -6.59
N ASN A 393 14.96 -17.96 -6.58
CA ASN A 393 15.32 -16.96 -7.58
C ASN A 393 14.15 -16.10 -8.10
N ILE A 394 13.28 -15.65 -7.19
CA ILE A 394 11.99 -15.04 -7.51
C ILE A 394 12.13 -13.94 -8.57
N ARG A 395 11.22 -13.87 -9.54
CA ARG A 395 11.26 -12.85 -10.59
C ARG A 395 9.88 -12.31 -10.99
N PRO A 396 9.83 -11.12 -11.59
CA PRO A 396 8.72 -10.71 -12.43
C PRO A 396 8.68 -11.52 -13.73
N ALA A 397 7.49 -11.78 -14.26
CA ALA A 397 7.29 -12.43 -15.57
C ALA A 397 6.05 -11.86 -16.27
N TYR A 398 5.86 -12.20 -17.54
CA TYR A 398 4.61 -11.89 -18.24
C TYR A 398 3.96 -13.15 -18.79
N ILE A 399 2.63 -13.17 -18.74
CA ILE A 399 1.82 -13.98 -19.64
C ILE A 399 1.00 -13.06 -20.54
N TYR A 400 0.82 -13.41 -21.82
CA TYR A 400 0.07 -12.57 -22.77
C TYR A 400 -0.72 -13.40 -23.79
N LEU A 401 -1.86 -12.86 -24.24
CA LEU A 401 -2.70 -13.47 -25.27
C LEU A 401 -2.07 -13.20 -26.64
N SER A 402 -1.28 -14.15 -27.15
CA SER A 402 -0.58 -13.99 -28.43
C SER A 402 -1.52 -13.87 -29.63
N SER A 403 -2.81 -14.22 -29.46
CA SER A 403 -3.87 -13.95 -30.44
C SER A 403 -4.26 -12.46 -30.55
N LEU A 404 -3.92 -11.64 -29.56
CA LEU A 404 -4.30 -10.21 -29.47
C LEU A 404 -3.11 -9.27 -29.38
N VAL A 405 -2.00 -9.71 -28.78
CA VAL A 405 -0.78 -8.90 -28.59
C VAL A 405 0.43 -9.68 -29.09
N THR A 406 1.46 -8.98 -29.55
CA THR A 406 2.69 -9.58 -30.07
C THR A 406 3.88 -8.90 -29.42
N LEU A 407 4.79 -9.70 -28.86
CA LEU A 407 6.10 -9.21 -28.45
C LEU A 407 6.88 -8.81 -29.71
N VAL A 408 7.37 -7.58 -29.75
CA VAL A 408 8.17 -7.10 -30.89
C VAL A 408 9.45 -7.94 -30.99
N ASN A 409 9.80 -8.37 -32.20
CA ASN A 409 10.98 -9.21 -32.40
C ASN A 409 12.26 -8.50 -31.91
N GLY A 410 13.12 -9.23 -31.23
CA GLY A 410 14.34 -8.71 -30.62
C GLY A 410 15.22 -9.80 -30.02
N THR A 411 16.32 -9.38 -29.42
CA THR A 411 17.21 -10.28 -28.66
C THR A 411 16.79 -10.30 -27.20
N VAL A 412 16.58 -11.48 -26.63
CA VAL A 412 16.32 -11.62 -25.18
C VAL A 412 17.59 -11.26 -24.42
N GLY A 413 17.49 -10.43 -23.39
CA GLY A 413 18.63 -10.06 -22.53
C GLY A 413 19.00 -11.17 -21.54
N GLY A 414 20.26 -11.22 -21.12
CA GLY A 414 20.72 -12.01 -19.98
C GLY A 414 20.50 -11.31 -18.63
N PRO A 415 20.90 -11.96 -17.52
CA PRO A 415 20.66 -11.44 -16.16
C PRO A 415 21.32 -10.10 -15.86
N LEU A 416 22.49 -9.84 -16.45
CA LEU A 416 23.29 -8.62 -16.26
C LEU A 416 23.25 -7.67 -17.47
N ASP A 417 22.48 -8.01 -18.49
CA ASP A 417 22.37 -7.21 -19.71
C ASP A 417 21.44 -6.03 -19.48
N ALA A 418 22.02 -4.85 -19.23
CA ALA A 418 21.27 -3.61 -19.08
C ALA A 418 20.55 -3.23 -20.39
N ASN A 419 19.24 -3.01 -20.28
CA ASN A 419 18.41 -2.57 -21.39
C ASN A 419 18.55 -1.07 -21.67
N SER A 420 18.27 -0.67 -22.91
CA SER A 420 18.27 0.72 -23.33
C SER A 420 17.29 0.92 -24.50
N PRO A 421 16.52 2.03 -24.54
CA PRO A 421 15.65 2.33 -25.66
C PRO A 421 16.44 2.77 -26.90
N LEU A 422 15.91 2.44 -28.07
CA LEU A 422 16.46 2.79 -29.38
C LEU A 422 15.35 2.90 -30.43
N LEU A 423 15.66 3.44 -31.60
CA LEU A 423 14.80 3.32 -32.78
C LEU A 423 15.29 2.16 -33.63
N ASP A 424 14.38 1.31 -34.08
CA ASP A 424 14.72 0.22 -34.99
C ASP A 424 14.83 0.69 -36.45
N SER A 425 14.98 -0.27 -37.38
CA SER A 425 15.10 0.02 -38.81
C SER A 425 13.87 0.71 -39.42
N ASP A 426 12.70 0.57 -38.80
CA ASP A 426 11.44 1.18 -39.24
C ASP A 426 11.19 2.51 -38.51
N ASN A 427 12.18 3.01 -37.77
CA ASN A 427 12.11 4.23 -36.97
C ASN A 427 11.00 4.17 -35.90
N LEU A 428 10.71 2.96 -35.39
CA LEU A 428 9.81 2.73 -34.29
C LEU A 428 10.59 2.51 -33.01
N ILE A 429 10.05 2.98 -31.88
CA ILE A 429 10.64 2.75 -30.57
C ILE A 429 10.80 1.25 -30.32
N ASN A 430 11.97 0.85 -29.85
CA ASN A 430 12.29 -0.51 -29.46
C ASN A 430 13.27 -0.50 -28.28
N LEU A 431 13.62 -1.67 -27.78
CA LEU A 431 14.60 -1.89 -26.72
C LEU A 431 15.80 -2.67 -27.28
N LYS A 432 16.99 -2.43 -26.73
CA LYS A 432 18.22 -3.18 -27.05
C LYS A 432 18.03 -4.67 -26.80
N PHE A 433 17.33 -5.01 -25.72
CA PHE A 433 16.91 -6.37 -25.40
C PHE A 433 15.39 -6.40 -25.24
N ASN A 434 14.71 -7.35 -25.88
CA ASN A 434 13.26 -7.48 -25.80
C ASN A 434 12.80 -8.94 -25.61
N PRO A 435 12.38 -9.34 -24.40
CA PRO A 435 12.47 -8.57 -23.15
C PRO A 435 13.92 -8.38 -22.64
N GLY A 436 14.10 -7.46 -21.69
CA GLY A 436 15.38 -7.25 -21.01
C GLY A 436 15.25 -6.55 -19.66
N ARG A 437 16.29 -6.64 -18.82
CA ARG A 437 16.29 -6.11 -17.45
C ARG A 437 16.61 -4.62 -17.38
N VAL A 438 15.99 -3.93 -16.43
CA VAL A 438 16.23 -2.50 -16.18
C VAL A 438 17.39 -2.33 -15.20
N ASP A 439 18.50 -1.76 -15.66
CA ASP A 439 19.69 -1.41 -14.86
C ASP A 439 20.16 -2.51 -13.88
N PRO A 440 20.35 -3.77 -14.31
CA PRO A 440 20.50 -4.92 -13.42
C PRO A 440 21.77 -4.91 -12.56
N THR A 441 22.75 -4.06 -12.88
CA THR A 441 24.03 -3.93 -12.17
C THR A 441 24.03 -2.85 -11.09
N ASN A 442 22.90 -2.17 -10.86
CA ASN A 442 22.77 -1.14 -9.84
C ASN A 442 22.63 -1.75 -8.44
N GLU A 443 23.75 -1.82 -7.72
CA GLU A 443 23.80 -2.43 -6.39
C GLU A 443 22.95 -1.68 -5.34
N ALA A 444 22.82 -0.36 -5.45
CA ALA A 444 22.00 0.40 -4.50
C ALA A 444 20.51 0.03 -4.60
N ALA A 445 20.04 -0.25 -5.82
CA ALA A 445 18.67 -0.67 -6.08
C ALA A 445 18.47 -2.18 -5.90
N TRP A 446 19.36 -3.02 -6.45
CA TRP A 446 19.03 -4.43 -6.69
C TRP A 446 19.83 -5.44 -5.87
N SER A 447 20.61 -5.00 -4.88
CA SER A 447 21.31 -5.92 -3.98
C SER A 447 20.30 -6.83 -3.27
N ALA A 448 20.42 -8.14 -3.50
CA ALA A 448 19.47 -9.15 -3.02
C ALA A 448 17.99 -8.79 -3.27
N SER A 449 17.70 -8.20 -4.42
CA SER A 449 16.33 -7.85 -4.84
C SER A 449 16.11 -8.14 -6.31
N ARG A 450 14.82 -8.29 -6.68
CA ARG A 450 14.36 -8.69 -8.00
C ARG A 450 14.64 -7.57 -8.99
N LYS A 451 15.17 -7.89 -10.17
CA LYS A 451 15.41 -6.89 -11.22
C LYS A 451 14.16 -6.77 -12.12
N PRO A 452 13.67 -5.55 -12.42
CA PRO A 452 12.52 -5.35 -13.29
C PRO A 452 12.76 -5.82 -14.73
N ILE A 453 11.70 -6.26 -15.42
CA ILE A 453 11.74 -6.67 -16.83
C ILE A 453 10.93 -5.69 -17.68
N ALA A 454 11.57 -5.13 -18.70
CA ALA A 454 10.95 -4.29 -19.70
C ALA A 454 10.72 -5.05 -21.02
N ALA A 455 9.59 -4.79 -21.68
CA ALA A 455 9.23 -5.38 -22.95
C ALA A 455 8.49 -4.40 -23.87
N VAL A 456 8.66 -4.56 -25.18
CA VAL A 456 7.99 -3.80 -26.25
C VAL A 456 7.00 -4.68 -26.97
N TRP A 457 5.80 -4.17 -27.14
CA TRP A 457 4.65 -4.89 -27.66
C TRP A 457 3.95 -4.12 -28.77
N GLU A 458 3.24 -4.86 -29.62
CA GLU A 458 2.25 -4.33 -30.55
C GLU A 458 0.91 -5.05 -30.37
N LYS A 459 -0.19 -4.30 -30.39
CA LYS A 459 -1.52 -4.90 -30.45
C LYS A 459 -1.81 -5.34 -31.88
N LYS A 460 -2.32 -6.56 -32.06
CA LYS A 460 -2.71 -7.08 -33.37
C LYS A 460 -3.80 -6.20 -33.97
N GLY A 461 -3.67 -5.92 -35.27
CA GLY A 461 -4.58 -5.02 -36.00
C GLY A 461 -4.16 -3.54 -35.98
N LYS A 462 -3.06 -3.17 -35.32
CA LYS A 462 -2.52 -1.81 -35.34
C LYS A 462 -0.98 -1.77 -35.45
N ALA A 463 -0.47 -2.28 -36.56
CA ALA A 463 0.97 -2.26 -36.85
C ALA A 463 1.55 -0.83 -36.75
N GLY A 464 2.77 -0.72 -36.19
CA GLY A 464 3.45 0.55 -36.00
C GLY A 464 3.01 1.35 -34.76
N GLN A 465 2.07 0.83 -33.96
CA GLN A 465 1.71 1.38 -32.65
C GLN A 465 2.28 0.51 -31.55
N ARG A 466 3.50 0.87 -31.12
CA ARG A 466 4.21 0.19 -30.03
C ARG A 466 3.95 0.81 -28.68
N PHE A 467 3.94 -0.05 -27.66
CA PHE A 467 3.94 0.35 -26.27
C PHE A 467 4.97 -0.46 -25.49
N ILE A 468 5.43 0.11 -24.39
CA ILE A 468 6.44 -0.47 -23.51
C ILE A 468 5.79 -0.80 -22.17
N THR A 469 6.06 -1.99 -21.68
CA THR A 469 5.71 -2.39 -20.31
C THR A 469 6.96 -2.56 -19.47
N ILE A 470 6.87 -2.27 -18.18
CA ILE A 470 7.91 -2.54 -17.18
C ILE A 470 7.24 -3.25 -16.00
N ASN A 471 7.70 -4.47 -15.68
CA ASN A 471 7.20 -5.27 -14.57
C ASN A 471 8.26 -5.31 -13.46
N LEU A 472 7.88 -4.95 -12.24
CA LEU A 472 8.79 -4.86 -11.10
C LEU A 472 8.26 -5.59 -9.88
N HIS A 473 9.17 -5.82 -8.93
CA HIS A 473 8.87 -6.36 -7.62
C HIS A 473 9.93 -5.87 -6.62
N ASP A 474 9.64 -4.77 -5.94
CA ASP A 474 10.61 -4.05 -5.12
C ASP A 474 10.89 -4.75 -3.77
N THR A 475 11.92 -4.30 -3.05
CA THR A 475 12.31 -4.93 -1.79
C THR A 475 11.22 -4.79 -0.72
N SER A 476 11.00 -5.84 0.07
CA SER A 476 9.90 -5.88 1.03
C SER A 476 10.13 -4.94 2.22
N LYS A 477 9.07 -4.68 2.98
CA LYS A 477 9.12 -3.87 4.22
C LYS A 477 9.71 -4.65 5.42
N GLY A 478 10.41 -5.76 5.19
CA GLY A 478 11.05 -6.56 6.23
C GLY A 478 12.04 -5.74 7.07
N GLY A 479 12.07 -6.00 8.38
CA GLY A 479 12.89 -5.23 9.33
C GLY A 479 12.26 -3.91 9.81
N SER A 480 11.01 -3.62 9.41
CA SER A 480 10.24 -2.52 9.98
C SER A 480 9.94 -2.73 11.46
N SER A 481 9.81 -1.64 12.22
CA SER A 481 9.34 -1.69 13.61
C SER A 481 7.81 -1.81 13.66
N SER A 482 7.25 -2.17 14.82
CA SER A 482 5.81 -2.07 15.05
C SER A 482 5.28 -0.65 14.83
N GLU A 483 4.04 -0.54 14.34
CA GLU A 483 3.29 0.71 14.22
C GLU A 483 3.05 1.36 15.60
N HIS A 484 3.01 0.55 16.67
CA HIS A 484 2.90 0.98 18.07
C HIS A 484 4.23 0.87 18.84
N GLY A 485 5.37 0.86 18.13
CA GLY A 485 6.70 0.79 18.72
C GLY A 485 7.21 2.14 19.26
N ASP A 486 8.30 2.07 20.03
CA ASP A 486 8.93 3.22 20.71
C ASP A 486 9.58 4.21 19.71
N ALA A 487 10.19 3.71 18.64
CA ALA A 487 10.86 4.51 17.61
C ALA A 487 9.87 5.32 16.76
N ARG A 488 10.03 6.66 16.71
CA ARG A 488 9.17 7.57 15.94
C ARG A 488 9.96 8.49 14.97
N PRO A 489 9.52 8.66 13.72
CA PRO A 489 8.54 7.81 13.02
C PRO A 489 8.99 6.33 13.03
N PRO A 490 8.07 5.37 12.88
CA PRO A 490 8.43 3.95 12.83
C PRO A 490 9.50 3.67 11.78
N VAL A 491 10.34 2.67 12.05
CA VAL A 491 11.33 2.19 11.09
C VAL A 491 10.60 1.58 9.90
N ASN A 492 10.77 2.17 8.72
CA ASN A 492 10.29 1.65 7.45
C ASN A 492 11.43 0.85 6.78
N GLY A 493 11.47 -0.46 7.04
CA GLY A 493 12.52 -1.35 6.54
C GLY A 493 12.63 -1.32 5.01
N GLY A 494 13.86 -1.27 4.52
CA GLY A 494 14.16 -1.25 3.07
C GLY A 494 13.87 0.07 2.34
N VAL A 495 13.46 1.15 3.05
CA VAL A 495 13.02 2.40 2.41
C VAL A 495 14.06 3.05 1.49
N ASP A 496 15.33 3.10 1.90
CA ASP A 496 16.40 3.68 1.08
C ASP A 496 16.67 2.86 -0.19
N GLN A 497 16.57 1.53 -0.09
CA GLN A 497 16.69 0.65 -1.24
C GLN A 497 15.50 0.83 -2.19
N ARG A 498 14.26 0.91 -1.68
CA ARG A 498 13.08 1.20 -2.51
C ARG A 498 13.19 2.55 -3.21
N GLU A 499 13.67 3.59 -2.54
CA GLU A 499 13.94 4.88 -3.20
C GLU A 499 14.89 4.71 -4.40
N ALA A 500 16.00 3.98 -4.23
CA ALA A 500 16.94 3.70 -5.31
C ALA A 500 16.33 2.87 -6.44
N GLN A 501 15.43 1.93 -6.13
CA GLN A 501 14.68 1.12 -7.10
C GLN A 501 13.74 2.00 -7.93
N VAL A 502 12.97 2.86 -7.28
CA VAL A 502 12.09 3.84 -7.96
C VAL A 502 12.90 4.82 -8.81
N GLU A 503 14.07 5.27 -8.34
CA GLU A 503 14.96 6.13 -9.13
C GLU A 503 15.49 5.43 -10.38
N ALA A 504 15.82 4.14 -10.31
CA ALA A 504 16.25 3.35 -11.46
C ALA A 504 15.13 3.23 -12.51
N ILE A 505 13.89 2.98 -12.08
CA ILE A 505 12.71 2.97 -12.96
C ILE A 505 12.47 4.35 -13.59
N ALA A 506 12.53 5.42 -12.79
CA ALA A 506 12.38 6.79 -13.27
C ALA A 506 13.43 7.14 -14.34
N THR A 507 14.68 6.74 -14.11
CA THR A 507 15.79 6.96 -15.03
C THR A 507 15.57 6.23 -16.35
N PHE A 508 15.10 4.98 -16.30
CA PHE A 508 14.78 4.23 -17.50
C PHE A 508 13.61 4.83 -18.27
N ALA A 509 12.53 5.26 -17.59
CA ALA A 509 11.41 5.96 -18.22
C ALA A 509 11.85 7.28 -18.90
N LYS A 510 12.71 8.08 -18.26
CA LYS A 510 13.31 9.28 -18.88
C LYS A 510 14.10 8.93 -20.15
N SER A 511 14.84 7.82 -20.14
CA SER A 511 15.59 7.37 -21.32
C SER A 511 14.65 6.99 -22.48
N ILE A 512 13.48 6.40 -22.20
CA ILE A 512 12.46 6.10 -23.21
C ILE A 512 11.97 7.40 -23.85
N TYR A 513 11.61 8.38 -23.02
CA TYR A 513 11.09 9.67 -23.50
C TYR A 513 12.12 10.50 -24.27
N ALA A 514 13.42 10.29 -24.01
CA ALA A 514 14.49 10.89 -24.81
C ALA A 514 14.53 10.36 -26.25
N VAL A 515 14.09 9.12 -26.48
CA VAL A 515 13.96 8.55 -27.83
C VAL A 515 12.58 8.88 -28.43
N ASP A 516 11.55 8.86 -27.60
CA ASP A 516 10.16 9.00 -28.02
C ASP A 516 9.32 9.68 -26.94
N LYS A 517 9.18 11.00 -27.05
CA LYS A 517 8.50 11.85 -26.06
C LYS A 517 7.03 11.49 -25.82
N ASP A 518 6.37 10.81 -26.77
CA ASP A 518 4.97 10.41 -26.71
C ASP A 518 4.81 8.89 -26.55
N ALA A 519 5.89 8.20 -26.11
CA ALA A 519 5.89 6.76 -25.88
C ALA A 519 4.75 6.36 -24.94
N SER A 520 4.04 5.30 -25.32
CA SER A 520 3.06 4.65 -24.46
C SER A 520 3.81 3.73 -23.50
N VAL A 521 3.95 4.13 -22.23
CA VAL A 521 4.62 3.34 -21.19
C VAL A 521 3.62 2.96 -20.11
N ILE A 522 3.67 1.70 -19.66
CA ILE A 522 2.94 1.14 -18.52
C ILE A 522 3.95 0.48 -17.59
N VAL A 523 4.00 0.89 -16.33
CA VAL A 523 4.85 0.31 -15.29
C VAL A 523 3.94 -0.28 -14.24
N SER A 524 4.07 -1.55 -13.93
CA SER A 524 3.15 -2.26 -13.01
C SER A 524 3.89 -3.28 -12.18
N GLY A 525 3.39 -3.52 -10.99
CA GLY A 525 3.82 -4.61 -10.11
C GLY A 525 3.72 -4.25 -8.65
N ASP A 526 4.38 -5.07 -7.84
CA ASP A 526 4.47 -4.89 -6.40
C ASP A 526 5.64 -3.95 -6.06
N TRP A 527 5.31 -2.71 -5.69
CA TRP A 527 6.31 -1.70 -5.32
C TRP A 527 6.72 -1.79 -3.85
N ASN A 528 6.05 -2.65 -3.05
CA ASN A 528 6.26 -2.78 -1.61
C ASN A 528 6.26 -1.43 -0.83
N GLU A 529 5.60 -0.41 -1.38
CA GLU A 529 5.54 0.91 -0.76
C GLU A 529 4.21 1.60 -1.05
N PHE A 530 3.78 2.41 -0.10
CA PHE A 530 2.56 3.19 -0.19
C PHE A 530 2.81 4.46 -1.00
N ILE A 531 1.85 4.86 -1.86
CA ILE A 531 1.97 6.11 -2.63
C ILE A 531 2.09 7.37 -1.74
N ALA A 532 1.75 7.27 -0.46
CA ALA A 532 1.93 8.31 0.55
C ALA A 532 3.40 8.47 1.03
N ALA A 533 4.29 7.52 0.72
CA ALA A 533 5.72 7.64 1.00
C ALA A 533 6.40 8.53 -0.06
N ASP A 534 6.15 9.84 0.02
CA ASP A 534 6.64 10.84 -0.94
C ASP A 534 8.15 10.73 -1.20
N TYR A 535 8.92 10.41 -0.16
CA TYR A 535 10.37 10.24 -0.25
C TYR A 535 10.78 9.20 -1.31
N VAL A 536 10.04 8.10 -1.42
CA VAL A 536 10.31 6.99 -2.36
C VAL A 536 9.83 7.35 -3.76
N PHE A 537 8.63 7.91 -3.90
CA PHE A 537 8.00 8.15 -5.20
C PHE A 537 8.32 9.49 -5.87
N LYS A 538 9.04 10.40 -5.20
CA LYS A 538 9.38 11.74 -5.72
C LYS A 538 9.94 11.75 -7.15
N GLN A 539 10.69 10.73 -7.54
CA GLN A 539 11.32 10.67 -8.87
C GLN A 539 10.34 10.37 -10.01
N LEU A 540 9.13 9.90 -9.69
CA LEU A 540 8.05 9.66 -10.65
C LEU A 540 7.18 10.89 -10.87
N GLU A 541 7.22 11.89 -9.97
CA GLU A 541 6.39 13.09 -10.06
C GLU A 541 6.55 13.81 -11.41
N GLY A 542 5.43 14.00 -12.11
CA GLY A 542 5.40 14.60 -13.44
C GLY A 542 5.99 13.74 -14.57
N LEU A 543 6.58 12.58 -14.26
CA LEU A 543 7.17 11.65 -15.21
C LEU A 543 6.25 10.48 -15.55
N LEU A 544 5.60 9.92 -14.53
CA LEU A 544 4.59 8.89 -14.63
C LEU A 544 3.39 9.28 -13.77
N THR A 545 2.22 8.74 -14.07
CA THR A 545 0.98 9.03 -13.35
C THR A 545 0.36 7.72 -12.88
N GLU A 546 0.03 7.66 -11.59
CA GLU A 546 -0.65 6.52 -10.99
C GLU A 546 -2.07 6.39 -11.58
N VAL A 547 -2.49 5.17 -11.92
CA VAL A 547 -3.73 4.93 -12.69
C VAL A 547 -5.00 5.21 -11.90
N ASP A 548 -5.01 5.02 -10.57
CA ASP A 548 -6.17 5.26 -9.73
C ASP A 548 -6.56 6.72 -9.69
N ASP A 549 -5.58 7.61 -9.75
CA ASP A 549 -5.83 9.05 -9.86
C ASP A 549 -6.47 9.42 -11.20
N VAL A 550 -6.02 8.80 -12.29
CA VAL A 550 -6.58 9.03 -13.65
C VAL A 550 -7.96 8.40 -13.79
N ALA A 551 -8.13 7.17 -13.31
CA ALA A 551 -9.38 6.41 -13.30
C ALA A 551 -10.39 6.94 -12.28
N LYS A 552 -9.93 7.74 -11.31
CA LYS A 552 -10.71 8.23 -10.17
C LYS A 552 -11.24 7.09 -9.31
N VAL A 553 -10.42 6.06 -9.08
CA VAL A 553 -10.74 5.02 -8.11
C VAL A 553 -10.84 5.69 -6.73
N PRO A 554 -11.95 5.48 -5.99
CA PRO A 554 -12.11 6.06 -4.66
C PRO A 554 -10.94 5.69 -3.76
N ALA A 555 -10.35 6.65 -3.03
CA ALA A 555 -9.14 6.43 -2.24
C ALA A 555 -9.23 5.24 -1.28
N VAL A 556 -10.41 5.01 -0.68
CA VAL A 556 -10.63 3.89 0.25
C VAL A 556 -10.75 2.51 -0.44
N GLU A 557 -10.86 2.46 -1.77
CA GLU A 557 -10.97 1.21 -2.55
C GLU A 557 -9.69 0.89 -3.35
N ARG A 558 -8.59 1.60 -3.13
CA ARG A 558 -7.31 1.42 -3.87
C ARG A 558 -6.42 0.30 -3.34
N TYR A 559 -6.85 -0.39 -2.29
CA TYR A 559 -5.99 -1.35 -1.59
C TYR A 559 -5.86 -2.66 -2.38
N THR A 560 -4.72 -3.32 -2.23
CA THR A 560 -4.44 -4.64 -2.79
C THR A 560 -3.95 -5.62 -1.71
N TYR A 561 -3.74 -5.15 -0.49
CA TYR A 561 -3.14 -5.91 0.60
C TYR A 561 -3.89 -5.67 1.91
N VAL A 562 -3.80 -6.60 2.85
CA VAL A 562 -4.29 -6.39 4.22
C VAL A 562 -3.23 -6.83 5.24
N PHE A 563 -2.79 -5.89 6.07
CA PHE A 563 -1.73 -6.09 7.06
C PHE A 563 -2.07 -5.38 8.35
N ASN A 564 -1.94 -6.09 9.47
CA ASN A 564 -2.41 -5.61 10.76
C ASN A 564 -3.88 -5.13 10.66
N ALA A 565 -4.16 -3.89 11.08
CA ALA A 565 -5.47 -3.26 10.99
C ALA A 565 -5.77 -2.60 9.63
N ASN A 566 -4.78 -2.54 8.74
CA ASN A 566 -4.80 -1.66 7.58
C ASN A 566 -5.07 -2.46 6.29
N THR A 567 -5.97 -1.97 5.45
CA THR A 567 -5.98 -2.31 4.02
C THR A 567 -5.07 -1.34 3.27
N GLN A 568 -4.12 -1.88 2.51
CA GLN A 568 -2.96 -1.16 2.01
C GLN A 568 -2.83 -1.31 0.50
N GLN A 569 -2.32 -0.28 -0.17
CA GLN A 569 -1.97 -0.33 -1.60
C GLN A 569 -0.45 -0.54 -1.73
N LEU A 570 -0.05 -1.73 -2.18
CA LEU A 570 1.35 -2.08 -2.45
C LEU A 570 1.61 -2.33 -3.94
N ASP A 571 0.58 -2.78 -4.64
CA ASP A 571 0.61 -2.98 -6.08
C ASP A 571 0.10 -1.71 -6.76
N HIS A 572 0.92 -1.16 -7.67
CA HIS A 572 0.60 0.10 -8.35
C HIS A 572 0.80 -0.04 -9.85
N VAL A 573 -0.06 0.64 -10.61
CA VAL A 573 0.16 0.82 -12.04
C VAL A 573 0.41 2.30 -12.32
N PHE A 574 1.54 2.59 -12.93
CA PHE A 574 1.91 3.90 -13.40
C PHE A 574 1.92 3.94 -14.93
N VAL A 575 1.43 5.03 -15.50
CA VAL A 575 1.38 5.22 -16.95
C VAL A 575 2.09 6.49 -17.37
N SER A 576 2.61 6.49 -18.60
CA SER A 576 3.15 7.70 -19.24
C SER A 576 2.11 8.83 -19.30
N PRO A 577 2.53 10.11 -19.29
CA PRO A 577 1.63 11.25 -19.46
C PRO A 577 0.79 11.15 -20.75
N ALA A 578 1.38 10.57 -21.81
CA ALA A 578 0.70 10.35 -23.08
C ALA A 578 -0.47 9.37 -22.96
N VAL A 579 -0.32 8.29 -22.19
CA VAL A 579 -1.39 7.32 -21.92
C VAL A 579 -2.43 7.92 -20.97
N ALA A 580 -2.00 8.59 -19.90
CA ALA A 580 -2.91 9.26 -18.96
C ALA A 580 -3.85 10.26 -19.67
N ALA A 581 -3.33 11.02 -20.64
CA ALA A 581 -4.11 11.98 -21.41
C ALA A 581 -5.16 11.36 -22.35
N ARG A 582 -5.05 10.06 -22.68
CA ARG A 582 -5.97 9.36 -23.60
C ARG A 582 -7.14 8.68 -22.89
N GLY A 583 -7.19 8.78 -21.55
CA GLY A 583 -8.21 8.15 -20.70
C GLY A 583 -7.93 6.66 -20.45
N LEU A 584 -8.32 6.20 -19.26
CA LEU A 584 -8.17 4.81 -18.83
C LEU A 584 -9.24 4.41 -17.80
N LYS A 585 -9.30 3.11 -17.50
CA LYS A 585 -10.06 2.53 -16.39
C LYS A 585 -9.13 1.69 -15.53
N ALA A 586 -9.39 1.61 -14.23
CA ALA A 586 -8.68 0.76 -13.30
C ALA A 586 -9.67 0.19 -12.26
N GLU A 587 -9.45 -1.06 -11.87
CA GLU A 587 -10.18 -1.74 -10.79
C GLU A 587 -9.25 -2.71 -10.05
N HIS A 588 -9.30 -2.71 -8.72
CA HIS A 588 -8.69 -3.76 -7.88
C HIS A 588 -9.73 -4.84 -7.57
N ILE A 589 -9.38 -6.09 -7.84
CA ILE A 589 -10.31 -7.21 -7.75
C ILE A 589 -9.98 -7.99 -6.49
N HIS A 590 -10.67 -7.64 -5.42
CA HIS A 590 -10.40 -8.13 -4.06
C HIS A 590 -10.75 -9.61 -3.87
N VAL A 591 -10.06 -10.53 -4.55
CA VAL A 591 -10.32 -11.97 -4.45
C VAL A 591 -9.62 -12.62 -3.25
N ASN A 592 -8.55 -12.01 -2.75
CA ASN A 592 -7.74 -12.52 -1.65
C ASN A 592 -8.03 -11.81 -0.33
N THR A 593 -8.13 -10.48 -0.32
CA THR A 593 -8.52 -9.76 0.91
C THR A 593 -9.99 -10.00 1.28
N HIS A 594 -10.84 -10.38 0.31
CA HIS A 594 -12.22 -10.82 0.54
C HIS A 594 -12.33 -12.31 0.89
N ALA A 595 -11.24 -13.07 0.87
CA ALA A 595 -11.29 -14.47 1.26
C ALA A 595 -11.87 -14.59 2.69
N VAL A 596 -12.60 -15.68 2.95
CA VAL A 596 -13.34 -15.85 4.22
C VAL A 596 -12.60 -16.73 5.23
N SER A 597 -11.36 -17.09 4.89
CA SER A 597 -10.42 -17.80 5.74
C SER A 597 -9.02 -17.72 5.15
N TYR A 598 -8.00 -17.87 5.98
CA TYR A 598 -6.62 -17.95 5.54
C TYR A 598 -6.40 -19.06 4.49
N LYS A 599 -7.10 -20.19 4.63
CA LYS A 599 -7.00 -21.32 3.69
C LYS A 599 -7.59 -21.01 2.31
N SER A 600 -8.60 -20.15 2.24
CA SER A 600 -9.20 -19.72 0.97
C SER A 600 -8.48 -18.54 0.34
N ARG A 601 -7.57 -17.88 1.07
CA ARG A 601 -6.69 -16.85 0.56
C ARG A 601 -5.54 -17.52 -0.20
N ILE A 602 -5.31 -17.10 -1.44
CA ILE A 602 -4.44 -17.80 -2.39
C ILE A 602 -3.15 -17.04 -2.67
N SER A 603 -3.25 -15.72 -2.67
CA SER A 603 -2.14 -14.78 -2.57
C SER A 603 -2.45 -13.84 -1.41
N ASP A 604 -1.46 -13.23 -0.78
CA ASP A 604 -1.69 -12.12 0.14
C ASP A 604 -1.99 -10.79 -0.59
N HIS A 605 -1.79 -10.75 -1.92
CA HIS A 605 -2.12 -9.63 -2.79
C HIS A 605 -3.39 -9.85 -3.62
N ASP A 606 -4.19 -8.81 -3.78
CA ASP A 606 -5.28 -8.75 -4.75
C ASP A 606 -4.78 -8.31 -6.13
N PRO A 607 -5.25 -8.95 -7.21
CA PRO A 607 -4.95 -8.53 -8.57
C PRO A 607 -5.67 -7.23 -8.96
N SER A 608 -5.09 -6.52 -9.92
CA SER A 608 -5.65 -5.32 -10.53
C SER A 608 -5.91 -5.50 -12.02
N VAL A 609 -6.89 -4.79 -12.58
CA VAL A 609 -7.18 -4.72 -14.02
C VAL A 609 -7.18 -3.27 -14.48
N VAL A 610 -6.40 -2.97 -15.51
CA VAL A 610 -6.35 -1.65 -16.15
C VAL A 610 -6.72 -1.73 -17.62
N GLN A 611 -7.41 -0.73 -18.14
CA GLN A 611 -7.73 -0.59 -19.56
C GLN A 611 -7.28 0.77 -20.06
N VAL A 612 -6.33 0.79 -21.00
CA VAL A 612 -5.60 2.00 -21.42
C VAL A 612 -5.58 2.12 -22.95
N ASN A 613 -5.54 3.37 -23.45
CA ASN A 613 -5.34 3.63 -24.88
C ASN A 613 -3.85 3.77 -25.21
N ILE A 614 -3.30 2.76 -25.90
CA ILE A 614 -1.86 2.66 -26.22
C ILE A 614 -1.50 3.29 -27.57
N CYS A 615 -2.47 3.64 -28.40
CA CYS A 615 -2.20 4.27 -29.68
C CYS A 615 -1.80 5.72 -29.49
N LYS A 616 -0.68 6.09 -30.07
CA LYS A 616 -0.35 7.49 -30.32
C LYS A 616 -1.38 8.06 -31.29
N ALA A 617 -1.74 9.33 -31.07
CA ALA A 617 -2.38 10.09 -32.12
C ALA A 617 -1.44 10.04 -33.34
N THR A 618 -1.92 9.51 -34.47
CA THR A 618 -1.17 9.61 -35.71
C THR A 618 -0.81 11.07 -35.92
N PRO A 619 0.47 11.44 -36.06
CA PRO A 619 0.81 12.72 -36.65
C PRO A 619 0.02 12.82 -37.96
N PRO A 620 -0.45 14.01 -38.37
CA PRO A 620 -0.93 14.18 -39.74
C PRO A 620 0.15 13.58 -40.66
N PRO A 621 -0.24 12.79 -41.68
CA PRO A 621 0.72 12.05 -42.49
C PRO A 621 1.82 13.01 -42.96
N THR A 622 3.07 12.67 -42.62
CA THR A 622 4.28 13.33 -43.13
C THR A 622 4.50 12.94 -44.60
N SER A 623 3.53 13.30 -45.45
CA SER A 623 3.68 13.31 -46.91
C SER A 623 2.67 14.21 -47.61
N GLU A 624 1.95 15.05 -46.87
CA GLU A 624 1.21 16.13 -47.48
C GLU A 624 2.22 17.17 -48.00
N ALA A 625 2.31 17.30 -49.33
CA ALA A 625 3.16 18.28 -49.98
C ALA A 625 2.93 19.65 -49.33
N CYS A 626 3.98 20.26 -48.75
CA CYS A 626 3.86 21.55 -48.07
C CYS A 626 3.06 22.52 -48.95
N ALA A 627 2.06 23.21 -48.40
CA ALA A 627 1.42 24.32 -49.12
C ALA A 627 2.45 25.37 -49.52
N TYR A 628 3.46 25.54 -48.68
CA TYR A 628 4.60 26.43 -48.89
C TYR A 628 5.82 25.89 -48.15
N LYS A 629 6.98 25.82 -48.81
CA LYS A 629 8.22 25.28 -48.22
C LYS A 629 9.36 26.30 -48.30
N ILE A 630 10.03 26.53 -47.17
CA ILE A 630 11.24 27.34 -47.08
C ILE A 630 12.26 26.56 -46.25
N ASP A 631 13.30 26.03 -46.89
CA ASP A 631 14.30 25.15 -46.25
C ASP A 631 13.63 24.00 -45.46
N THR A 632 13.73 24.01 -44.13
CA THR A 632 13.10 23.02 -43.21
C THR A 632 11.69 23.40 -42.76
N TYR A 633 11.25 24.65 -42.97
CA TYR A 633 9.88 25.08 -42.69
C TYR A 633 8.93 24.57 -43.78
N CYS A 634 7.82 23.97 -43.34
CA CYS A 634 6.80 23.36 -44.20
C CYS A 634 5.42 23.78 -43.67
N ALA A 635 4.74 24.65 -44.40
CA ALA A 635 3.37 25.03 -44.06
C ALA A 635 2.40 23.90 -44.37
N SER A 636 1.51 23.60 -43.44
CA SER A 636 0.42 22.62 -43.61
C SER A 636 -0.39 22.91 -44.90
N PRO A 637 -0.87 21.90 -45.64
CA PRO A 637 -1.81 22.12 -46.72
C PRO A 637 -3.03 22.94 -46.30
N LEU A 638 -3.44 23.83 -47.19
CA LEU A 638 -4.63 24.63 -46.96
C LEU A 638 -5.88 23.75 -47.09
N PRO A 639 -6.84 23.84 -46.15
CA PRO A 639 -8.10 23.11 -46.26
C PRO A 639 -8.79 23.38 -47.61
N ALA A 640 -9.25 22.33 -48.29
CA ALA A 640 -10.10 22.49 -49.46
C ALA A 640 -11.41 23.20 -49.07
N PHE A 641 -11.98 23.96 -50.01
CA PHE A 641 -13.24 24.69 -49.78
C PHE A 641 -14.15 24.63 -50.99
N THR A 642 -15.45 24.63 -50.74
CA THR A 642 -16.50 24.64 -51.78
C THR A 642 -17.57 25.70 -51.51
N ASP A 643 -17.46 26.43 -50.40
CA ASP A 643 -18.35 27.52 -50.01
C ASP A 643 -17.57 28.64 -49.31
N ALA A 644 -18.24 29.78 -49.08
CA ALA A 644 -17.63 30.94 -48.44
C ALA A 644 -17.10 30.66 -47.02
N LYS A 645 -17.79 29.81 -46.25
CA LYS A 645 -17.42 29.51 -44.85
C LYS A 645 -16.13 28.70 -44.78
N SER A 646 -16.06 27.62 -45.55
CA SER A 646 -14.87 26.78 -45.69
C SER A 646 -13.70 27.55 -46.30
N CYS A 647 -13.98 28.49 -47.21
CA CYS A 647 -12.96 29.36 -47.79
C CYS A 647 -12.33 30.30 -46.76
N VAL A 648 -13.13 30.95 -45.91
CA VAL A 648 -12.61 31.80 -44.82
C VAL A 648 -11.76 31.01 -43.84
N THR A 649 -12.16 29.77 -43.51
CA THR A 649 -11.34 28.86 -42.69
C THR A 649 -9.98 28.60 -43.34
N SER A 650 -9.95 28.32 -44.64
CA SER A 650 -8.72 28.04 -45.39
C SER A 650 -7.78 29.26 -45.46
N VAL A 651 -8.33 30.47 -45.64
CA VAL A 651 -7.57 31.73 -45.55
C VAL A 651 -6.98 31.93 -44.15
N GLY A 652 -7.75 31.65 -43.10
CA GLY A 652 -7.29 31.76 -41.71
C GLY A 652 -6.09 30.86 -41.42
N VAL A 653 -6.11 29.62 -41.91
CA VAL A 653 -4.98 28.68 -41.81
C VAL A 653 -3.75 29.24 -42.54
N CYS A 654 -3.92 29.74 -43.77
CA CYS A 654 -2.81 30.33 -44.55
C CYS A 654 -2.11 31.48 -43.80
N PHE A 655 -2.88 32.42 -43.24
CA PHE A 655 -2.30 33.56 -42.53
C PHE A 655 -1.61 33.15 -41.23
N LYS A 656 -2.18 32.19 -40.49
CA LYS A 656 -1.57 31.64 -39.28
C LYS A 656 -0.20 31.02 -39.59
N GLU A 657 -0.15 30.14 -40.58
CA GLU A 657 1.09 29.49 -41.06
C GLU A 657 2.10 30.56 -41.54
N SER A 658 1.65 31.55 -42.31
CA SER A 658 2.56 32.62 -42.79
C SER A 658 3.19 33.46 -41.67
N LEU A 659 2.53 33.56 -40.51
CA LEU A 659 3.07 34.26 -39.35
C LEU A 659 4.04 33.37 -38.57
N GLU A 660 3.71 32.08 -38.39
CA GLU A 660 4.59 31.09 -37.77
C GLU A 660 5.91 30.89 -38.57
N CYS A 661 5.89 31.10 -39.88
CA CYS A 661 7.09 31.12 -40.72
C CYS A 661 8.20 32.03 -40.15
N PHE A 662 7.85 33.25 -39.69
CA PHE A 662 8.81 34.23 -39.18
C PHE A 662 9.50 33.79 -37.88
N THR A 663 8.91 32.84 -37.14
CA THR A 663 9.50 32.32 -35.90
C THR A 663 10.35 31.07 -36.14
N GLN A 664 10.28 30.47 -37.33
CA GLN A 664 10.90 29.17 -37.61
C GLN A 664 11.97 29.21 -38.71
N VAL A 665 12.09 30.29 -39.48
CA VAL A 665 13.16 30.43 -40.50
C VAL A 665 14.26 31.40 -40.06
N PRO A 666 15.51 31.24 -40.55
CA PRO A 666 16.58 32.19 -40.28
C PRO A 666 16.25 33.61 -40.77
N LEU A 667 16.83 34.64 -40.13
CA LEU A 667 16.58 36.05 -40.47
C LEU A 667 16.78 36.36 -41.97
N ALA A 668 17.79 35.74 -42.59
CA ALA A 668 18.10 35.88 -44.02
C ALA A 668 16.99 35.38 -44.97
N LYS A 669 16.03 34.59 -44.45
CA LYS A 669 14.92 33.98 -45.20
C LYS A 669 13.57 34.63 -44.90
N THR A 670 13.50 35.66 -44.05
CA THR A 670 12.26 36.38 -43.75
C THR A 670 11.58 36.99 -44.98
N THR A 671 12.35 37.33 -46.02
CA THR A 671 11.81 37.75 -47.33
C THR A 671 10.95 36.67 -47.99
N GLU A 672 11.25 35.39 -47.78
CA GLU A 672 10.42 34.28 -48.28
C GLU A 672 9.11 34.13 -47.47
N CYS A 673 9.14 34.38 -46.15
CA CYS A 673 7.91 34.45 -45.35
C CYS A 673 7.01 35.61 -45.77
N LEU A 674 7.58 36.77 -46.14
CA LEU A 674 6.81 37.89 -46.71
C LEU A 674 6.14 37.51 -48.04
N LYS A 675 6.81 36.70 -48.89
CA LYS A 675 6.19 36.17 -50.12
C LYS A 675 5.05 35.19 -49.79
N PHE A 676 5.21 34.37 -48.76
CA PHE A 676 4.14 33.48 -48.31
C PHE A 676 2.92 34.27 -47.79
N GLN A 677 3.14 35.29 -46.97
CA GLN A 677 2.08 36.17 -46.48
C GLN A 677 1.37 36.92 -47.64
N ALA A 678 2.13 37.36 -48.66
CA ALA A 678 1.57 37.96 -49.86
C ALA A 678 0.74 36.95 -50.69
N LEU A 679 1.15 35.69 -50.74
CA LEU A 679 0.38 34.61 -51.37
C LEU A 679 -0.96 34.39 -50.63
N CYS A 680 -0.95 34.36 -49.30
CA CYS A 680 -2.17 34.26 -48.50
C CYS A 680 -3.12 35.46 -48.73
N ALA A 681 -2.58 36.67 -48.84
CA ALA A 681 -3.35 37.87 -49.19
C ALA A 681 -3.92 37.82 -50.61
N LYS A 682 -3.20 37.24 -51.57
CA LYS A 682 -3.73 37.00 -52.92
C LYS A 682 -4.86 35.97 -52.90
N ASN A 683 -4.71 34.90 -52.12
CA ASN A 683 -5.71 33.84 -51.97
C ASN A 683 -6.97 34.34 -51.26
N SER A 684 -6.87 35.27 -50.31
CA SER A 684 -8.05 35.89 -49.68
C SER A 684 -8.88 36.73 -50.67
N LEU A 685 -8.27 37.31 -51.70
CA LEU A 685 -9.00 37.97 -52.79
C LEU A 685 -9.77 36.97 -53.68
N THR A 686 -9.23 35.77 -53.88
CA THR A 686 -9.96 34.66 -54.52
C THR A 686 -11.16 34.24 -53.66
N CYS A 687 -10.98 34.22 -52.34
CA CYS A 687 -12.04 33.94 -51.38
C CYS A 687 -13.15 35.00 -51.39
N ALA A 688 -12.82 36.27 -51.60
CA ALA A 688 -13.81 37.33 -51.70
C ALA A 688 -14.80 37.12 -52.86
N LYS A 689 -14.39 36.40 -53.93
CA LYS A 689 -15.27 36.05 -55.05
C LYS A 689 -16.31 34.98 -54.68
N CYS A 690 -16.00 34.11 -53.70
CA CYS A 690 -16.94 33.13 -53.14
C CYS A 690 -18.11 33.77 -52.37
N LEU A 691 -17.96 35.03 -51.93
CA LEU A 691 -18.98 35.75 -51.19
C LEU A 691 -20.05 36.38 -52.10
N VAL A 692 -19.88 36.31 -53.42
CA VAL A 692 -20.84 36.84 -54.41
C VAL A 692 -21.86 35.76 -54.79
N PRO A 693 -23.17 35.96 -54.56
CA PRO A 693 -24.20 34.99 -54.89
C PRO A 693 -24.14 34.53 -56.35
N GLY A 694 -24.05 33.21 -56.58
CA GLY A 694 -24.02 32.59 -57.93
C GLY A 694 -22.62 32.35 -58.52
N SER A 695 -21.54 32.71 -57.83
CA SER A 695 -20.17 32.42 -58.27
C SER A 695 -19.71 31.03 -57.82
N LYS A 696 -18.86 30.36 -58.62
CA LYS A 696 -18.23 29.09 -58.21
C LYS A 696 -17.04 29.36 -57.28
N CYS A 697 -16.95 28.58 -56.21
CA CYS A 697 -15.78 28.53 -55.34
C CYS A 697 -14.79 27.50 -55.88
N ASP A 698 -13.76 27.98 -56.57
CA ASP A 698 -12.65 27.13 -57.02
C ASP A 698 -11.50 27.22 -56.01
N THR A 699 -10.71 26.15 -55.89
CA THR A 699 -9.59 26.02 -54.94
C THR A 699 -8.52 27.09 -55.15
N PHE A 700 -7.67 27.33 -54.13
CA PHE A 700 -6.47 28.16 -54.32
C PHE A 700 -5.55 27.57 -55.41
N ALA A 701 -4.83 28.46 -56.09
CA ALA A 701 -3.87 28.10 -57.13
C ALA A 701 -2.52 27.65 -56.55
#